data_AF-A0A5B6YHJ4-F1
#
_entry.id   AF-A0A5B6YHJ4-F1
#
_cell.length_a   1.000
_cell.length_b   1.000
_cell.length_c   1.000
_cell.angle_alpha   90.00
_cell.angle_beta   90.00
_cell.angle_gamma   90.00
#
_symmetry.space_group_name_H-M   'P 1'
#
loop_
_entity.id
_entity.type
_entity.pdbx_description
1 polymer ?
#
loop_
_entity_poly.entity_id
_entity_poly.type
_entity_poly.pdbx_seq_one_letter_code
_entity_poly.pdbx_strand_id
1 'polypeptide(L)'
;LSSTFRPSTKTLKHSTTLLLTYIVIYIQNRLIKPLNDQKPMAFNSNRFDPQSAAEKAVSVIGFGYDLTVDIRLSACRPGPSGSRLIKLEQTLTRDLVVPGGVVVPNVSTAIKCDKGERTRFRSDVLSFNQMSEQFNQELSLSGKIPSGPFNAMFSFRGCWQKDAVATKSLAFDGWIITLYDIELARSQITLSEHVKQEVPSSWDPAALAEFIDKYGTHIVVGVKMGGKDVIHIKQLQNSNLQPTEVQKLLKQLSDERFSEDVNGSFIPKSDKLSGKLKDEHSVVWDLHAPFANSMRPSVVSHSKNDDILSIRIRRGGVDHGQSHNQWLSTVSHSPNVISMSFVPIASVLNGVRGSGFLSHAINLYLRYKPPIEELLQFLEFQLPRQWAPVYGDLPLGHRRKKQVSPSLQFTFMGPKLYVNTAKVDSENRPVTGIRLYLEGKKSDHLAIHLQHLSTLPNSLQLSDDLSCEPIEEPVERGYFEPVKWSIFSHVCTAPVQYNETRIDDSASIVTKAWFEVRVIGMKKVLFLRLGFSTVASAGIRRSEWDGPTTSSRKSGLMSMLISTTFSTGLLTPTEKPAAKVDLNSAVYPGGPPLPTRAPKMSLFVDTKEMVRGPEDLPGYWVVTGAKLCVEGGRIRIKVKYSLLTIMSEDSLFM
;
A
#
# COMPACT_ATOMS: atom_id res chain seq x y z
N LEU A 1 15.83 81.55 0.68
CA LEU A 1 15.14 81.78 -0.60
C LEU A 1 14.90 80.43 -1.27
N SER A 2 13.62 80.13 -1.47
CA SER A 2 13.01 79.07 -2.29
C SER A 2 13.81 78.64 -3.54
N SER A 3 13.93 77.33 -3.79
CA SER A 3 13.25 76.72 -4.95
C SER A 3 13.34 75.19 -4.97
N THR A 4 12.17 74.58 -4.98
CA THR A 4 11.85 73.17 -5.22
C THR A 4 12.19 72.70 -6.64
N PHE A 5 12.75 71.50 -6.79
CA PHE A 5 12.71 70.73 -8.04
C PHE A 5 12.23 69.30 -7.74
N ARG A 6 11.00 68.98 -8.18
CA ARG A 6 10.47 67.61 -8.26
C ARG A 6 10.66 67.09 -9.69
N PRO A 7 11.20 65.89 -9.93
CA PRO A 7 11.06 65.21 -11.21
C PRO A 7 9.67 64.57 -11.34
N SER A 8 9.14 64.65 -12.55
CA SER A 8 7.81 64.24 -13.00
C SER A 8 7.57 62.72 -12.90
N THR A 9 6.44 62.34 -12.30
CA THR A 9 5.91 60.96 -12.21
C THR A 9 5.36 60.39 -13.52
N LYS A 10 5.48 61.11 -14.65
CA LYS A 10 4.95 60.66 -15.95
C LYS A 10 5.90 59.76 -16.75
N THR A 11 7.21 59.79 -16.51
CA THR A 11 8.19 58.97 -17.24
C THR A 11 8.32 57.54 -16.70
N LEU A 12 8.08 57.31 -15.40
CA LEU A 12 8.13 55.96 -14.83
C LEU A 12 6.93 55.08 -15.20
N LYS A 13 5.74 55.69 -15.40
CA LYS A 13 4.53 54.95 -15.80
C LYS A 13 4.58 54.48 -17.26
N HIS A 14 5.15 55.26 -18.17
CA HIS A 14 5.28 54.83 -19.58
C HIS A 14 6.24 53.64 -19.73
N SER A 15 7.34 53.61 -18.97
CA SER A 15 8.32 52.51 -19.05
C SER A 15 7.80 51.20 -18.45
N THR A 16 6.95 51.25 -17.42
CA THR A 16 6.33 50.06 -16.83
C THR A 16 5.17 49.53 -17.68
N THR A 17 4.40 50.40 -18.31
CA THR A 17 3.37 49.98 -19.28
C THR A 17 4.00 49.32 -20.51
N LEU A 18 5.08 49.88 -21.08
CA LEU A 18 5.77 49.27 -22.23
C LEU A 18 6.35 47.89 -21.90
N LEU A 19 6.90 47.69 -20.69
CA LEU A 19 7.44 46.39 -20.27
C LEU A 19 6.33 45.34 -20.07
N LEU A 20 5.21 45.74 -19.47
CA LEU A 20 4.03 44.86 -19.32
C LEU A 20 3.41 44.50 -20.67
N THR A 21 3.32 45.46 -21.62
CA THR A 21 2.84 45.16 -22.97
C THR A 21 3.79 44.22 -23.71
N TYR A 22 5.11 44.36 -23.53
CA TYR A 22 6.09 43.45 -24.13
C TYR A 22 6.01 42.04 -23.55
N ILE A 23 5.80 41.91 -22.23
CA ILE A 23 5.63 40.62 -21.55
C ILE A 23 4.30 39.96 -21.95
N VAL A 24 3.21 40.72 -22.05
CA VAL A 24 1.92 40.20 -22.52
C VAL A 24 2.00 39.78 -23.99
N ILE A 25 2.62 40.57 -24.87
CA ILE A 25 2.83 40.20 -26.28
C ILE A 25 3.76 38.98 -26.40
N TYR A 26 4.79 38.87 -25.56
CA TYR A 26 5.68 37.70 -25.53
C TYR A 26 4.96 36.43 -25.05
N ILE A 27 4.13 36.52 -24.01
CA ILE A 27 3.32 35.41 -23.51
C ILE A 27 2.27 35.02 -24.56
N GLN A 28 1.62 36.00 -25.19
CA GLN A 28 0.55 35.75 -26.17
C GLN A 28 1.10 35.18 -27.50
N ASN A 29 2.29 35.60 -27.94
CA ASN A 29 2.92 35.08 -29.16
C ASN A 29 3.68 33.76 -28.95
N ARG A 30 3.98 33.34 -27.71
CA ARG A 30 4.68 32.08 -27.42
C ARG A 30 3.78 30.98 -26.83
N LEU A 31 2.61 31.32 -26.27
CA LEU A 31 1.65 30.36 -25.72
C LEU A 31 0.36 30.22 -26.55
N ILE A 32 0.10 31.08 -27.54
CA ILE A 32 -1.11 30.99 -28.37
C ILE A 32 -0.74 31.26 -29.84
N LYS A 33 -0.24 30.23 -30.54
CA LYS A 33 -0.33 30.14 -32.01
C LYS A 33 -1.31 29.02 -32.37
N PRO A 34 -2.14 29.19 -33.41
CA PRO A 34 -3.28 28.31 -33.66
C PRO A 34 -2.82 26.95 -34.19
N LEU A 35 -3.26 25.87 -33.50
CA LEU A 35 -3.36 24.53 -34.07
C LEU A 35 -4.41 24.57 -35.19
N ASN A 36 -3.99 24.84 -36.41
CA ASN A 36 -4.76 24.53 -37.61
C ASN A 36 -3.75 24.43 -38.76
N ASP A 37 -3.16 23.24 -38.89
CA ASP A 37 -2.64 22.62 -40.11
C ASP A 37 -1.70 21.45 -39.76
N GLN A 38 -2.19 20.53 -38.92
CA GLN A 38 -1.68 19.18 -38.86
C GLN A 38 -2.79 18.23 -39.31
N LYS A 39 -2.56 17.59 -40.47
CA LYS A 39 -3.22 16.35 -40.86
C LYS A 39 -3.43 15.46 -39.62
N PRO A 40 -4.63 14.93 -39.36
CA PRO A 40 -4.81 13.98 -38.28
C PRO A 40 -4.11 12.69 -38.66
N MET A 41 -2.89 12.48 -38.18
CA MET A 41 -2.20 11.20 -38.23
C MET A 41 -1.95 10.67 -36.81
N ALA A 42 -2.30 9.40 -36.65
CA ALA A 42 -2.07 8.49 -35.53
C ALA A 42 -3.00 8.61 -34.30
N PHE A 43 -4.22 8.09 -34.46
CA PHE A 43 -4.99 7.47 -33.39
C PHE A 43 -4.33 6.13 -32.94
N ASN A 44 -4.24 5.89 -31.63
CA ASN A 44 -3.89 4.63 -30.92
C ASN A 44 -2.44 4.10 -30.98
N SER A 45 -1.63 4.39 -29.96
CA SER A 45 -0.26 3.87 -29.77
C SER A 45 -0.16 2.41 -29.25
N ASN A 46 -1.27 1.70 -29.05
CA ASN A 46 -1.27 0.33 -28.46
C ASN A 46 -1.80 -0.77 -29.39
N ARG A 47 -2.02 -0.47 -30.67
CA ARG A 47 -2.44 -1.47 -31.65
C ARG A 47 -1.22 -2.01 -32.37
N PHE A 48 -0.94 -3.29 -32.17
CA PHE A 48 0.04 -4.00 -32.96
C PHE A 48 -0.65 -4.55 -34.20
N ASP A 49 -0.10 -4.29 -35.37
CA ASP A 49 -0.36 -5.16 -36.52
C ASP A 49 0.26 -6.56 -36.27
N PRO A 50 -0.10 -7.59 -37.03
CA PRO A 50 0.36 -8.95 -36.76
C PRO A 50 1.89 -9.12 -36.81
N GLN A 51 2.58 -8.35 -37.68
CA GLN A 51 4.04 -8.42 -37.81
C GLN A 51 4.70 -7.80 -36.57
N SER A 52 4.34 -6.56 -36.22
CA SER A 52 4.92 -5.89 -35.04
C SER A 52 4.61 -6.62 -33.73
N ALA A 53 3.43 -7.25 -33.62
CA ALA A 53 3.06 -8.08 -32.49
C ALA A 53 4.01 -9.27 -32.32
N ALA A 54 4.30 -10.00 -33.41
CA ALA A 54 5.15 -11.18 -33.39
C ALA A 54 6.61 -10.81 -33.09
N GLU A 55 7.12 -9.77 -33.75
CA GLU A 55 8.47 -9.25 -33.49
C GLU A 55 8.63 -8.82 -32.03
N LYS A 56 7.63 -8.09 -31.49
CA LYS A 56 7.66 -7.66 -30.10
C LYS A 56 7.60 -8.85 -29.14
N ALA A 57 6.73 -9.84 -29.38
CA ALA A 57 6.62 -11.03 -28.56
C ALA A 57 7.93 -11.82 -28.49
N VAL A 58 8.64 -11.96 -29.61
CA VAL A 58 9.98 -12.61 -29.66
C VAL A 58 11.04 -11.75 -28.97
N SER A 59 11.00 -10.42 -29.13
CA SER A 59 12.00 -9.51 -28.56
C SER A 59 12.02 -9.54 -27.03
N VAL A 60 10.86 -9.69 -26.38
CA VAL A 60 10.73 -9.58 -24.92
C VAL A 60 11.12 -10.85 -24.16
N ILE A 61 11.32 -11.98 -24.84
CA ILE A 61 11.80 -13.21 -24.18
C ILE A 61 13.15 -12.94 -23.49
N GLY A 62 13.29 -13.31 -22.22
CA GLY A 62 14.49 -13.03 -21.45
C GLY A 62 14.63 -11.58 -20.96
N PHE A 63 13.61 -10.72 -21.14
CA PHE A 63 13.57 -9.41 -20.49
C PHE A 63 13.07 -9.53 -19.06
N GLY A 64 13.39 -8.53 -18.26
CA GLY A 64 12.88 -8.34 -16.92
C GLY A 64 11.39 -7.98 -16.91
N TYR A 65 10.74 -8.23 -15.79
CA TYR A 65 9.33 -7.90 -15.59
C TYR A 65 9.04 -7.64 -14.12
N ASP A 66 8.24 -6.62 -13.86
CA ASP A 66 7.69 -6.36 -12.54
C ASP A 66 6.34 -7.06 -12.38
N LEU A 67 6.31 -8.14 -11.59
CA LEU A 67 5.10 -8.92 -11.36
C LEU A 67 4.01 -8.14 -10.59
N THR A 68 4.28 -6.95 -10.04
CA THR A 68 3.25 -6.14 -9.38
C THR A 68 2.30 -5.44 -10.35
N VAL A 69 2.66 -5.35 -11.64
CA VAL A 69 1.84 -4.70 -12.68
C VAL A 69 1.11 -5.70 -13.59
N ASP A 70 0.03 -5.24 -14.23
CA ASP A 70 -0.70 -6.02 -15.25
C ASP A 70 0.19 -6.34 -16.46
N ILE A 71 -0.05 -7.49 -17.11
CA ILE A 71 0.70 -7.98 -18.27
C ILE A 71 0.60 -7.04 -19.48
N ARG A 72 1.72 -6.47 -19.88
CA ARG A 72 1.87 -5.59 -21.05
C ARG A 72 3.25 -5.77 -21.69
N LEU A 73 3.32 -5.87 -23.01
CA LEU A 73 4.61 -5.95 -23.73
C LEU A 73 5.48 -4.69 -23.53
N SER A 74 4.85 -3.55 -23.28
CA SER A 74 5.54 -2.29 -22.98
C SER A 74 6.10 -2.23 -21.55
N ALA A 75 5.66 -3.10 -20.65
CA ALA A 75 6.17 -3.19 -19.27
C ALA A 75 7.38 -4.13 -19.14
N CYS A 76 7.75 -4.86 -20.20
CA CYS A 76 8.95 -5.69 -20.23
C CYS A 76 10.21 -4.80 -20.19
N ARG A 77 11.08 -5.05 -19.21
CA ARG A 77 12.28 -4.26 -18.92
C ARG A 77 13.50 -4.88 -19.61
N PRO A 78 14.05 -4.26 -20.67
CA PRO A 78 15.28 -4.75 -21.27
C PRO A 78 16.45 -4.58 -20.30
N GLY A 79 17.47 -5.41 -20.48
CA GLY A 79 18.78 -5.22 -19.86
C GLY A 79 19.52 -4.02 -20.45
N PRO A 80 20.77 -3.79 -19.99
CA PRO A 80 21.54 -2.64 -20.40
C PRO A 80 21.78 -2.67 -21.91
N SER A 81 21.71 -1.48 -22.53
CA SER A 81 21.77 -1.31 -23.99
C SER A 81 20.67 -2.05 -24.77
N GLY A 82 19.52 -2.35 -24.15
CA GLY A 82 18.40 -3.02 -24.83
C GLY A 82 18.53 -4.55 -24.88
N SER A 83 19.52 -5.13 -24.20
CA SER A 83 19.85 -6.55 -24.26
C SER A 83 18.89 -7.42 -23.44
N ARG A 84 18.97 -8.75 -23.60
CA ARG A 84 18.24 -9.71 -22.75
C ARG A 84 19.00 -9.92 -21.44
N LEU A 85 18.29 -10.20 -20.35
CA LEU A 85 18.90 -10.50 -19.06
C LEU A 85 19.55 -11.89 -19.03
N ILE A 86 19.16 -12.77 -19.95
CA ILE A 86 19.63 -14.14 -20.07
C ILE A 86 20.58 -14.29 -21.24
N LYS A 87 21.52 -15.24 -21.14
CA LYS A 87 22.38 -15.64 -22.25
C LYS A 87 21.58 -16.52 -23.20
N LEU A 88 21.48 -16.09 -24.45
CA LEU A 88 21.02 -16.92 -25.57
C LEU A 88 22.17 -17.08 -26.55
N GLU A 89 22.31 -18.29 -27.10
CA GLU A 89 23.32 -18.57 -28.10
C GLU A 89 22.97 -17.83 -29.40
N GLN A 90 23.80 -16.86 -29.77
CA GLN A 90 23.58 -15.96 -30.91
C GLN A 90 24.00 -16.57 -32.26
N THR A 91 24.79 -17.64 -32.24
CA THR A 91 25.32 -18.31 -33.44
C THR A 91 24.28 -19.19 -34.14
N LEU A 92 23.22 -19.59 -33.42
CA LEU A 92 22.15 -20.45 -33.92
C LEU A 92 20.85 -19.67 -34.05
N THR A 93 20.69 -18.95 -35.16
CA THR A 93 19.47 -18.21 -35.50
C THR A 93 18.74 -18.83 -36.68
N ARG A 94 17.43 -18.67 -36.71
CA ARG A 94 16.54 -19.09 -37.80
C ARG A 94 15.40 -18.10 -37.98
N ASP A 95 14.75 -18.16 -39.13
CA ASP A 95 13.47 -17.49 -39.33
C ASP A 95 12.38 -18.24 -38.56
N LEU A 96 11.63 -17.51 -37.74
CA LEU A 96 10.49 -18.03 -37.01
C LEU A 96 9.20 -17.65 -37.74
N VAL A 97 8.49 -18.66 -38.24
CA VAL A 97 7.18 -18.49 -38.86
C VAL A 97 6.11 -18.67 -37.80
N VAL A 98 5.30 -17.64 -37.57
CA VAL A 98 4.15 -17.72 -36.66
C VAL A 98 2.85 -18.00 -37.45
N PRO A 99 1.84 -18.62 -36.83
CA PRO A 99 0.50 -18.77 -37.41
C PRO A 99 -0.02 -17.46 -38.03
N GLY A 100 -0.50 -17.52 -39.28
CA GLY A 100 -0.89 -16.34 -40.06
C GLY A 100 0.13 -15.91 -41.13
N GLY A 101 1.27 -16.60 -41.23
CA GLY A 101 2.26 -16.38 -42.31
C GLY A 101 3.27 -15.27 -42.03
N VAL A 102 3.23 -14.68 -40.83
CA VAL A 102 4.20 -13.69 -40.36
C VAL A 102 5.55 -14.37 -40.09
N VAL A 103 6.62 -13.75 -40.55
CA VAL A 103 7.99 -14.26 -40.41
C VAL A 103 8.81 -13.28 -39.60
N VAL A 104 9.40 -13.76 -38.51
CA VAL A 104 10.34 -13.00 -37.67
C VAL A 104 11.75 -13.52 -37.95
N PRO A 105 12.65 -12.72 -38.55
CA PRO A 105 13.98 -13.16 -38.90
C PRO A 105 14.93 -13.21 -37.69
N ASN A 106 16.04 -13.94 -37.83
CA ASN A 106 17.17 -13.94 -36.88
C ASN A 106 16.80 -14.30 -35.43
N VAL A 107 15.87 -15.26 -35.25
CA VAL A 107 15.42 -15.70 -33.94
C VAL A 107 16.28 -16.86 -33.44
N SER A 108 16.74 -16.81 -32.19
CA SER A 108 17.47 -17.92 -31.57
C SER A 108 16.66 -19.22 -31.65
N THR A 109 17.32 -20.33 -31.99
CA THR A 109 16.70 -21.66 -32.05
C THR A 109 16.08 -22.12 -30.73
N ALA A 110 16.53 -21.56 -29.61
CA ALA A 110 15.96 -21.79 -28.28
C ALA A 110 14.54 -21.22 -28.12
N ILE A 111 14.13 -20.25 -28.93
CA ILE A 111 12.78 -19.69 -28.92
C ILE A 111 11.90 -20.50 -29.87
N LYS A 112 10.80 -21.03 -29.34
CA LYS A 112 9.82 -21.84 -30.05
C LYS A 112 8.54 -21.04 -30.25
N CYS A 113 7.82 -21.38 -31.31
CA CYS A 113 6.47 -20.90 -31.55
C CYS A 113 5.56 -22.11 -31.61
N ASP A 114 4.59 -22.16 -30.71
CA ASP A 114 3.54 -23.17 -30.72
C ASP A 114 2.24 -22.57 -31.27
N LYS A 115 1.40 -23.44 -31.84
CA LYS A 115 0.09 -23.03 -32.36
C LYS A 115 -0.82 -22.70 -31.18
N GLY A 116 -1.54 -21.59 -31.29
CA GLY A 116 -2.51 -21.22 -30.28
C GLY A 116 -3.80 -22.05 -30.36
N GLU A 117 -4.62 -21.90 -29.33
CA GLU A 117 -5.94 -22.49 -29.22
C GLU A 117 -7.00 -21.44 -28.91
N ARG A 118 -8.25 -21.75 -29.24
CA ARG A 118 -9.41 -20.96 -28.83
C ARG A 118 -10.21 -21.76 -27.82
N THR A 119 -10.35 -21.24 -26.62
CA THR A 119 -10.97 -21.93 -25.49
C THR A 119 -11.87 -20.98 -24.72
N ARG A 120 -13.05 -21.47 -24.32
CA ARG A 120 -13.91 -20.78 -23.35
C ARG A 120 -13.60 -21.39 -21.99
N PHE A 121 -13.17 -20.54 -21.06
CA PHE A 121 -12.90 -20.95 -19.69
C PHE A 121 -13.96 -20.41 -18.76
N ARG A 122 -14.40 -21.26 -17.85
CA ARG A 122 -15.28 -20.92 -16.74
C ARG A 122 -14.65 -21.47 -15.48
N SER A 123 -14.43 -20.60 -14.50
CA SER A 123 -13.94 -21.01 -13.20
C SER A 123 -15.08 -21.53 -12.31
N ASP A 124 -14.70 -22.27 -11.27
CA ASP A 124 -15.54 -22.43 -10.10
C ASP A 124 -15.60 -21.13 -9.27
N VAL A 125 -16.46 -21.11 -8.26
CA VAL A 125 -16.51 -20.03 -7.26
C VAL A 125 -15.44 -20.30 -6.20
N LEU A 126 -14.35 -19.55 -6.26
CA LEU A 126 -13.15 -19.78 -5.46
C LEU A 126 -12.98 -18.71 -4.38
N SER A 127 -12.30 -19.07 -3.29
CA SER A 127 -11.82 -18.06 -2.34
C SER A 127 -10.72 -17.19 -2.96
N PHE A 128 -10.45 -16.02 -2.36
CA PHE A 128 -9.40 -15.09 -2.80
C PHE A 128 -8.05 -15.81 -3.00
N ASN A 129 -7.62 -16.61 -2.03
CA ASN A 129 -6.31 -17.28 -2.06
C ASN A 129 -6.24 -18.38 -3.14
N GLN A 130 -7.32 -19.15 -3.32
CA GLN A 130 -7.39 -20.18 -4.36
C GLN A 130 -7.35 -19.55 -5.75
N MET A 131 -8.08 -18.46 -5.94
CA MET A 131 -8.09 -17.76 -7.23
C MET A 131 -6.74 -17.11 -7.54
N SER A 132 -6.12 -16.48 -6.54
CA SER A 132 -4.75 -15.93 -6.64
C SER A 132 -3.73 -17.01 -7.03
N GLU A 133 -3.80 -18.18 -6.39
CA GLU A 133 -2.94 -19.33 -6.69
C GLU A 133 -3.16 -19.86 -8.11
N GLN A 134 -4.41 -19.97 -8.57
CA GLN A 134 -4.72 -20.35 -9.96
C GLN A 134 -4.10 -19.37 -10.96
N PHE A 135 -4.27 -18.06 -10.75
CA PHE A 135 -3.67 -17.04 -11.61
C PHE A 135 -2.15 -17.13 -11.63
N ASN A 136 -1.51 -17.39 -10.49
CA ASN A 136 -0.06 -17.55 -10.44
C ASN A 136 0.40 -18.79 -11.21
N GLN A 137 -0.32 -19.91 -11.12
CA GLN A 137 -0.03 -21.13 -11.89
C GLN A 137 -0.12 -20.89 -13.40
N GLU A 138 -1.11 -20.12 -13.85
CA GLU A 138 -1.25 -19.73 -15.27
C GLU A 138 -0.05 -18.89 -15.77
N LEU A 139 0.67 -18.22 -14.86
CA LEU A 139 1.89 -17.45 -15.15
C LEU A 139 3.19 -18.27 -14.98
N SER A 140 3.08 -19.60 -14.80
CA SER A 140 4.19 -20.51 -14.45
C SER A 140 4.84 -20.24 -13.09
N LEU A 141 4.08 -19.70 -12.14
CA LEU A 141 4.54 -19.36 -10.79
C LEU A 141 3.83 -20.21 -9.72
N SER A 142 4.45 -20.31 -8.55
CA SER A 142 3.89 -20.97 -7.38
C SER A 142 3.53 -19.96 -6.29
N GLY A 143 2.61 -20.32 -5.41
CA GLY A 143 2.28 -19.56 -4.20
C GLY A 143 1.01 -18.73 -4.33
N LYS A 144 0.65 -18.08 -3.22
CA LYS A 144 -0.68 -17.48 -3.01
C LYS A 144 -0.67 -15.96 -3.00
N ILE A 145 0.51 -15.33 -3.04
CA ILE A 145 0.62 -13.87 -3.07
C ILE A 145 0.05 -13.38 -4.42
N PRO A 146 -0.95 -12.49 -4.42
CA PRO A 146 -1.62 -12.08 -5.65
C PRO A 146 -0.65 -11.33 -6.57
N SER A 147 -0.67 -11.67 -7.85
CA SER A 147 0.13 -10.99 -8.87
C SER A 147 -0.58 -9.72 -9.38
N GLY A 148 0.16 -8.84 -10.06
CA GLY A 148 -0.38 -7.66 -10.74
C GLY A 148 -1.49 -7.99 -11.74
N PRO A 149 -1.36 -9.04 -12.57
CA PRO A 149 -2.42 -9.50 -13.46
C PRO A 149 -3.70 -9.90 -12.71
N PHE A 150 -3.59 -10.66 -11.61
CA PHE A 150 -4.74 -10.98 -10.76
C PHE A 150 -5.42 -9.71 -10.21
N ASN A 151 -4.62 -8.77 -9.69
CA ASN A 151 -5.13 -7.50 -9.17
C ASN A 151 -5.86 -6.70 -10.25
N ALA A 152 -5.32 -6.65 -11.47
CA ALA A 152 -5.94 -5.99 -12.60
C ALA A 152 -7.26 -6.66 -13.03
N MET A 153 -7.31 -7.99 -13.00
CA MET A 153 -8.51 -8.73 -13.42
C MET A 153 -9.71 -8.52 -12.49
N PHE A 154 -9.46 -8.39 -11.19
CA PHE A 154 -10.50 -8.20 -10.16
C PHE A 154 -10.55 -6.77 -9.59
N SER A 155 -9.86 -5.82 -10.22
CA SER A 155 -9.80 -4.41 -9.82
C SER A 155 -9.41 -4.19 -8.35
N PHE A 156 -8.45 -4.96 -7.85
CA PHE A 156 -7.83 -4.75 -6.53
C PHE A 156 -6.77 -3.65 -6.61
N ARG A 157 -6.79 -2.74 -5.63
CA ARG A 157 -5.88 -1.58 -5.55
C ARG A 157 -5.27 -1.38 -4.16
N GLY A 158 -5.71 -2.15 -3.18
CA GLY A 158 -5.32 -1.98 -1.79
C GLY A 158 -4.22 -2.95 -1.36
N CYS A 159 -3.97 -2.95 -0.05
CA CYS A 159 -3.21 -3.98 0.63
C CYS A 159 -3.97 -5.31 0.49
N TRP A 160 -3.32 -6.33 -0.08
CA TRP A 160 -4.00 -7.55 -0.49
C TRP A 160 -4.60 -8.33 0.68
N GLN A 161 -4.04 -8.18 1.89
CA GLN A 161 -4.55 -8.77 3.12
C GLN A 161 -5.94 -8.22 3.45
N LYS A 162 -6.16 -6.90 3.27
CA LYS A 162 -7.47 -6.27 3.46
C LYS A 162 -8.44 -6.68 2.36
N ASP A 163 -7.96 -6.72 1.12
CA ASP A 163 -8.76 -7.17 -0.03
C ASP A 163 -9.22 -8.63 0.14
N ALA A 164 -8.35 -9.50 0.66
CA ALA A 164 -8.66 -10.89 0.95
C ALA A 164 -9.71 -11.04 2.05
N VAL A 165 -9.63 -10.24 3.13
CA VAL A 165 -10.63 -10.24 4.22
C VAL A 165 -11.98 -9.69 3.75
N ALA A 166 -11.97 -8.69 2.86
CA ALA A 166 -13.19 -8.09 2.32
C ALA A 166 -13.87 -8.96 1.25
N THR A 167 -13.15 -9.90 0.63
CA THR A 167 -13.64 -10.71 -0.49
C THR A 167 -14.11 -12.08 0.00
N LYS A 168 -15.38 -12.40 -0.26
CA LYS A 168 -15.98 -13.71 0.03
C LYS A 168 -15.58 -14.75 -1.00
N SER A 169 -15.77 -14.44 -2.28
CA SER A 169 -15.48 -15.34 -3.39
C SER A 169 -15.25 -14.59 -4.70
N LEU A 170 -14.59 -15.27 -5.63
CA LEU A 170 -14.23 -14.78 -6.95
C LEU A 170 -14.59 -15.86 -7.99
N ALA A 171 -15.00 -15.42 -9.18
CA ALA A 171 -15.25 -16.32 -10.31
C ALA A 171 -15.07 -15.57 -11.64
N PHE A 172 -14.87 -16.29 -12.75
CA PHE A 172 -14.85 -15.70 -14.09
C PHE A 172 -15.32 -16.66 -15.18
N ASP A 173 -15.83 -16.09 -16.29
CA ASP A 173 -16.20 -16.81 -17.52
C ASP A 173 -15.80 -15.94 -18.72
N GLY A 174 -15.10 -16.52 -19.68
CA GLY A 174 -14.70 -15.79 -20.86
C GLY A 174 -14.06 -16.64 -21.95
N TRP A 175 -13.90 -15.99 -23.09
CA TRP A 175 -13.17 -16.53 -24.23
C TRP A 175 -11.72 -16.09 -24.20
N ILE A 176 -10.81 -17.04 -24.37
CA ILE A 176 -9.39 -16.83 -24.54
C ILE A 176 -9.01 -17.39 -25.91
N ILE A 177 -8.50 -16.53 -26.78
CA ILE A 177 -8.14 -16.83 -28.16
C ILE A 177 -6.65 -16.60 -28.27
N THR A 178 -5.90 -17.67 -28.10
CA THR A 178 -4.47 -17.69 -28.36
C THR A 178 -4.28 -17.94 -29.84
N LEU A 179 -3.61 -17.03 -30.54
CA LEU A 179 -3.21 -17.24 -31.95
C LEU A 179 -1.92 -18.03 -32.02
N TYR A 180 -0.96 -17.69 -31.16
CA TYR A 180 0.33 -18.34 -31.05
C TYR A 180 0.99 -18.08 -29.70
N ASP A 181 1.84 -19.01 -29.30
CA ASP A 181 2.63 -18.95 -28.07
C ASP A 181 4.11 -18.88 -28.44
N ILE A 182 4.81 -17.85 -27.95
CA ILE A 182 6.26 -17.71 -28.09
C ILE A 182 6.89 -18.10 -26.76
N GLU A 183 7.65 -19.19 -26.74
CA GLU A 183 8.21 -19.73 -25.50
C GLU A 183 9.70 -20.05 -25.64
N LEU A 184 10.44 -19.81 -24.57
CA LEU A 184 11.81 -20.28 -24.43
C LEU A 184 11.80 -21.78 -24.14
N ALA A 185 12.49 -22.58 -24.95
CA ALA A 185 12.65 -24.01 -24.71
C ALA A 185 13.24 -24.24 -23.31
N ARG A 186 12.58 -25.06 -22.49
CA ARG A 186 12.99 -25.39 -21.12
C ARG A 186 14.42 -25.96 -21.12
N SER A 187 15.37 -25.07 -20.90
CA SER A 187 16.81 -25.29 -20.82
C SER A 187 17.33 -24.54 -19.59
N GLN A 188 18.57 -24.77 -19.18
CA GLN A 188 19.15 -24.08 -18.03
C GLN A 188 19.31 -22.58 -18.33
N ILE A 189 18.33 -21.80 -17.88
CA ILE A 189 18.35 -20.34 -18.01
C ILE A 189 19.54 -19.80 -17.21
N THR A 190 20.45 -19.12 -17.90
CA THR A 190 21.64 -18.51 -17.29
C THR A 190 21.58 -17.01 -17.47
N LEU A 191 21.66 -16.26 -16.37
CA LEU A 191 21.76 -14.80 -16.41
C LEU A 191 23.06 -14.33 -17.07
N SER A 192 23.00 -13.16 -17.71
CA SER A 192 24.20 -12.47 -18.21
C SER A 192 25.13 -12.11 -17.04
N GLU A 193 26.45 -12.10 -17.29
CA GLU A 193 27.42 -11.79 -16.22
C GLU A 193 27.26 -10.38 -15.67
N HIS A 194 26.88 -9.44 -16.53
CA HIS A 194 26.65 -8.06 -16.13
C HIS A 194 25.52 -7.92 -15.10
N VAL A 195 24.39 -8.62 -15.30
CA VAL A 195 23.28 -8.63 -14.33
C VAL A 195 23.72 -9.27 -13.01
N LYS A 196 24.54 -10.34 -13.05
CA LYS A 196 25.06 -10.98 -11.83
C LYS A 196 25.99 -10.05 -11.04
N GLN A 197 26.79 -9.24 -11.72
CA GLN A 197 27.73 -8.29 -11.09
C GLN A 197 27.01 -7.14 -10.39
N GLU A 198 25.82 -6.77 -10.84
CA GLU A 198 25.00 -5.73 -10.20
C GLU A 198 24.19 -6.21 -9.00
N VAL A 199 24.24 -7.50 -8.66
CA VAL A 199 23.55 -8.02 -7.46
C VAL A 199 24.25 -7.50 -6.20
N PRO A 200 23.54 -6.78 -5.30
CA PRO A 200 24.15 -6.26 -4.08
C PRO A 200 24.65 -7.37 -3.17
N SER A 201 25.88 -7.22 -2.66
CA SER A 201 26.52 -8.25 -1.82
C SER A 201 26.10 -8.23 -0.35
N SER A 202 25.39 -7.18 0.08
CA SER A 202 24.89 -6.92 1.43
C SER A 202 23.46 -6.37 1.38
N TRP A 203 22.82 -6.22 2.55
CA TRP A 203 21.55 -5.51 2.66
C TRP A 203 21.77 -3.99 2.48
N ASP A 204 21.76 -3.54 1.24
CA ASP A 204 21.79 -2.13 0.84
C ASP A 204 20.44 -1.75 0.20
N PRO A 205 19.55 -1.07 0.95
CA PRO A 205 18.22 -0.69 0.46
C PRO A 205 18.22 0.09 -0.86
N ALA A 206 19.21 0.97 -1.08
CA ALA A 206 19.28 1.79 -2.28
C ALA A 206 19.63 0.92 -3.51
N ALA A 207 20.70 0.13 -3.43
CA ALA A 207 21.11 -0.75 -4.51
C ALA A 207 20.08 -1.86 -4.78
N LEU A 208 19.40 -2.37 -3.75
CA LEU A 208 18.33 -3.36 -3.90
C LEU A 208 17.10 -2.78 -4.60
N ALA A 209 16.68 -1.57 -4.22
CA ALA A 209 15.58 -0.88 -4.87
C ALA A 209 15.90 -0.55 -6.33
N GLU A 210 17.11 -0.04 -6.60
CA GLU A 210 17.59 0.23 -7.95
C GLU A 210 17.62 -1.03 -8.82
N PHE A 211 18.11 -2.16 -8.29
CA PHE A 211 18.11 -3.43 -9.01
C PHE A 211 16.68 -3.86 -9.39
N ILE A 212 15.74 -3.78 -8.45
CA ILE A 212 14.33 -4.15 -8.68
C ILE A 212 13.69 -3.20 -9.70
N ASP A 213 13.97 -1.91 -9.63
CA ASP A 213 13.45 -0.94 -10.61
C ASP A 213 14.06 -1.16 -12.01
N LYS A 214 15.36 -1.44 -12.08
CA LYS A 214 16.05 -1.66 -13.35
C LYS A 214 15.65 -2.96 -14.05
N TYR A 215 15.65 -4.07 -13.32
CA TYR A 215 15.47 -5.41 -13.90
C TYR A 215 14.10 -6.04 -13.64
N GLY A 216 13.30 -5.48 -12.74
CA GLY A 216 12.08 -6.11 -12.27
C GLY A 216 12.37 -7.26 -11.32
N THR A 217 11.34 -8.08 -11.09
CA THR A 217 11.37 -9.21 -10.14
C THR A 217 11.48 -10.56 -10.83
N HIS A 218 11.05 -10.64 -12.08
CA HIS A 218 10.96 -11.87 -12.86
C HIS A 218 11.52 -11.69 -14.27
N ILE A 219 11.79 -12.80 -14.93
CA ILE A 219 12.23 -12.86 -16.32
C ILE A 219 11.10 -13.45 -17.15
N VAL A 220 10.76 -12.81 -18.27
CA VAL A 220 9.79 -13.31 -19.24
C VAL A 220 10.38 -14.54 -19.95
N VAL A 221 9.71 -15.68 -19.90
CA VAL A 221 10.12 -16.91 -20.61
C VAL A 221 9.10 -17.40 -21.62
N GLY A 222 7.87 -16.85 -21.58
CA GLY A 222 6.83 -17.16 -22.55
C GLY A 222 5.83 -16.02 -22.70
N VAL A 223 5.24 -15.90 -23.87
CA VAL A 223 4.23 -14.89 -24.21
C VAL A 223 3.15 -15.54 -25.06
N LYS A 224 1.89 -15.38 -24.65
CA LYS A 224 0.71 -15.82 -25.42
C LYS A 224 0.08 -14.63 -26.10
N MET A 225 0.00 -14.66 -27.43
CA MET A 225 -0.52 -13.56 -28.25
C MET A 225 -1.90 -13.89 -28.81
N GLY A 226 -2.81 -12.93 -28.78
CA GLY A 226 -4.13 -13.06 -29.38
C GLY A 226 -5.16 -12.11 -28.77
N GLY A 227 -6.29 -12.62 -28.31
CA GLY A 227 -7.37 -11.84 -27.73
C GLY A 227 -8.08 -12.56 -26.60
N LYS A 228 -8.52 -11.82 -25.58
CA LYS A 228 -9.36 -12.36 -24.51
C LYS A 228 -10.54 -11.46 -24.21
N ASP A 229 -11.64 -12.08 -23.86
CA ASP A 229 -12.89 -11.40 -23.56
C ASP A 229 -13.58 -12.07 -22.38
N VAL A 230 -13.40 -11.51 -21.17
CA VAL A 230 -13.68 -12.20 -19.91
C VAL A 230 -14.50 -11.33 -18.97
N ILE A 231 -15.49 -11.93 -18.31
CA ILE A 231 -16.26 -11.34 -17.22
C ILE A 231 -15.79 -11.95 -15.92
N HIS A 232 -15.40 -11.11 -14.97
CA HIS A 232 -15.02 -11.49 -13.62
C HIS A 232 -16.11 -11.06 -12.65
N ILE A 233 -16.39 -11.87 -11.64
CA ILE A 233 -17.26 -11.53 -10.50
C ILE A 233 -16.41 -11.48 -9.24
N LYS A 234 -16.65 -10.42 -8.47
CA LYS A 234 -16.12 -10.22 -7.12
C LYS A 234 -17.29 -10.14 -6.14
N GLN A 235 -17.38 -11.12 -5.23
CA GLN A 235 -18.35 -11.15 -4.15
C GLN A 235 -17.69 -10.67 -2.85
N LEU A 236 -18.29 -9.69 -2.18
CA LEU A 236 -17.82 -9.16 -0.90
C LEU A 236 -18.36 -9.96 0.30
N GLN A 237 -17.68 -9.84 1.44
CA GLN A 237 -17.98 -10.62 2.66
C GLN A 237 -19.36 -10.36 3.27
N ASN A 238 -19.94 -9.17 3.00
CA ASN A 238 -21.29 -8.81 3.42
C ASN A 238 -22.39 -9.44 2.54
N SER A 239 -22.04 -10.12 1.44
CA SER A 239 -23.01 -10.75 0.55
C SER A 239 -23.59 -12.04 1.12
N ASN A 240 -24.90 -12.18 1.02
CA ASN A 240 -25.62 -13.38 1.45
C ASN A 240 -25.77 -14.45 0.35
N LEU A 241 -25.37 -14.16 -0.90
CA LEU A 241 -25.52 -15.14 -1.98
C LEU A 241 -24.66 -16.38 -1.75
N GLN A 242 -25.22 -17.51 -2.12
CA GLN A 242 -24.55 -18.81 -2.15
C GLN A 242 -23.72 -18.97 -3.43
N PRO A 243 -22.68 -19.83 -3.43
CA PRO A 243 -21.85 -20.06 -4.61
C PRO A 243 -22.64 -20.44 -5.87
N THR A 244 -23.73 -21.19 -5.74
CA THR A 244 -24.58 -21.59 -6.88
C THR A 244 -25.31 -20.40 -7.53
N GLU A 245 -25.72 -19.42 -6.73
CA GLU A 245 -26.36 -18.20 -7.21
C GLU A 245 -25.35 -17.29 -7.92
N VAL A 246 -24.12 -17.19 -7.38
CA VAL A 246 -23.01 -16.48 -8.03
C VAL A 246 -22.67 -17.13 -9.38
N GLN A 247 -22.61 -18.46 -9.45
CA GLN A 247 -22.36 -19.18 -10.70
C GLN A 247 -23.49 -18.96 -11.72
N LYS A 248 -24.75 -18.91 -11.26
CA LYS A 248 -25.90 -18.62 -12.12
C LYS A 248 -25.85 -17.19 -12.67
N LEU A 249 -25.50 -16.21 -11.83
CA LEU A 249 -25.31 -14.82 -12.25
C LEU A 249 -24.19 -14.70 -13.28
N LEU A 250 -23.03 -15.33 -13.03
CA LEU A 250 -21.91 -15.36 -13.98
C LEU A 250 -22.34 -15.93 -15.33
N LYS A 251 -23.06 -17.06 -15.30
CA LYS A 251 -23.60 -17.69 -16.51
C LYS A 251 -24.52 -16.72 -17.26
N GLN A 252 -25.49 -16.10 -16.59
CA GLN A 252 -26.40 -15.15 -17.21
C GLN A 252 -25.65 -14.00 -17.89
N LEU A 253 -24.71 -13.35 -17.17
CA LEU A 253 -23.91 -12.25 -17.72
C LEU A 253 -23.05 -12.69 -18.90
N SER A 254 -22.51 -13.91 -18.85
CA SER A 254 -21.72 -14.48 -19.94
C SER A 254 -22.58 -14.78 -21.16
N ASP A 255 -23.78 -15.32 -20.98
CA ASP A 255 -24.69 -15.67 -22.06
C ASP A 255 -25.22 -14.40 -22.74
N GLU A 256 -25.59 -13.36 -21.97
CA GLU A 256 -25.97 -12.04 -22.50
C GLU A 256 -24.84 -11.41 -23.33
N ARG A 257 -23.58 -11.60 -22.92
CA ARG A 257 -22.43 -10.98 -23.57
C ARG A 257 -21.94 -11.74 -24.80
N PHE A 258 -22.04 -13.06 -24.78
CA PHE A 258 -21.50 -13.95 -25.81
C PHE A 258 -22.59 -14.53 -26.72
N SER A 259 -23.87 -14.14 -26.55
CA SER A 259 -24.97 -14.55 -27.43
C SER A 259 -24.79 -14.02 -28.87
N GLU A 260 -25.22 -14.84 -29.83
CA GLU A 260 -25.21 -14.55 -31.26
C GLU A 260 -26.47 -13.76 -31.68
N ASP A 261 -26.68 -12.54 -31.17
CA ASP A 261 -27.76 -11.72 -31.71
C ASP A 261 -27.32 -11.04 -33.03
N VAL A 262 -27.81 -11.62 -34.12
CA VAL A 262 -27.59 -11.33 -35.55
C VAL A 262 -28.11 -9.95 -36.00
N ASN A 263 -28.53 -9.05 -35.11
CA ASN A 263 -28.96 -7.71 -35.52
C ASN A 263 -28.43 -6.59 -34.64
N GLY A 264 -27.63 -5.73 -35.27
CA GLY A 264 -27.10 -4.51 -34.70
C GLY A 264 -28.21 -3.58 -34.23
N SER A 265 -28.28 -3.39 -32.92
CA SER A 265 -28.71 -2.14 -32.31
C SER A 265 -28.31 -2.17 -30.84
N PHE A 266 -27.31 -1.37 -30.47
CA PHE A 266 -27.12 -0.96 -29.08
C PHE A 266 -28.29 -0.05 -28.70
N ILE A 267 -29.45 -0.65 -28.41
CA ILE A 267 -30.50 -0.05 -27.60
C ILE A 267 -30.47 -0.86 -26.30
N PRO A 268 -30.23 -0.25 -25.13
CA PRO A 268 -30.45 -0.93 -23.87
C PRO A 268 -31.94 -1.26 -23.80
N LYS A 269 -32.30 -2.53 -24.04
CA LYS A 269 -33.67 -3.01 -23.82
C LYS A 269 -33.87 -3.15 -22.31
N SER A 270 -34.21 -2.03 -21.67
CA SER A 270 -35.09 -2.07 -20.50
C SER A 270 -36.46 -2.56 -21.00
N ASP A 271 -36.79 -3.82 -20.72
CA ASP A 271 -38.14 -4.28 -20.35
C ASP A 271 -38.28 -5.79 -20.58
N LYS A 272 -38.12 -6.55 -19.49
CA LYS A 272 -39.08 -7.57 -19.04
C LYS A 272 -38.60 -8.26 -17.76
N LEU A 273 -38.44 -7.48 -16.69
CA LEU A 273 -38.68 -7.95 -15.32
C LEU A 273 -39.35 -6.79 -14.57
N SER A 274 -40.67 -6.74 -14.63
CA SER A 274 -41.47 -5.81 -13.85
C SER A 274 -41.26 -6.10 -12.36
N GLY A 275 -40.62 -5.17 -11.65
CA GLY A 275 -40.47 -5.26 -10.21
C GLY A 275 -39.61 -4.18 -9.56
N LYS A 276 -39.85 -2.90 -9.89
CA LYS A 276 -39.38 -1.67 -9.21
C LYS A 276 -37.92 -1.65 -8.74
N LEU A 277 -37.06 -0.91 -9.45
CA LEU A 277 -35.95 -0.10 -8.88
C LEU A 277 -35.58 0.99 -9.89
N LYS A 278 -35.55 2.24 -9.41
CA LYS A 278 -34.92 3.39 -10.07
C LYS A 278 -33.52 3.58 -9.50
N ASP A 279 -32.70 4.28 -10.27
CA ASP A 279 -31.37 4.84 -9.99
C ASP A 279 -30.15 3.94 -10.28
N GLU A 280 -29.70 4.00 -11.53
CA GLU A 280 -28.29 3.75 -11.91
C GLU A 280 -27.43 4.94 -11.46
N HIS A 281 -26.69 4.79 -10.35
CA HIS A 281 -25.62 5.73 -9.98
C HIS A 281 -24.29 5.21 -10.53
N SER A 282 -23.85 5.78 -11.65
CA SER A 282 -22.44 5.74 -12.07
C SER A 282 -21.64 6.59 -11.08
N VAL A 283 -21.00 5.95 -10.10
CA VAL A 283 -20.16 6.66 -9.13
C VAL A 283 -18.80 6.96 -9.78
N VAL A 284 -18.69 8.15 -10.37
CA VAL A 284 -17.44 8.74 -10.83
C VAL A 284 -16.69 9.27 -9.62
N TRP A 285 -15.60 8.61 -9.22
CA TRP A 285 -14.62 9.18 -8.28
C TRP A 285 -13.45 9.81 -9.03
N ASP A 286 -13.03 10.96 -8.52
CA ASP A 286 -12.44 12.12 -9.18
C ASP A 286 -11.12 12.00 -9.98
N LEU A 287 -11.03 12.96 -10.91
CA LEU A 287 -9.92 13.65 -11.57
C LEU A 287 -8.49 13.38 -11.08
N HIS A 288 -7.67 12.76 -11.94
CA HIS A 288 -6.35 13.25 -12.39
C HIS A 288 -5.77 12.31 -13.50
N ALA A 289 -5.11 12.94 -14.49
CA ALA A 289 -4.40 12.40 -15.67
C ALA A 289 -5.25 11.95 -16.91
N PRO A 290 -5.20 12.67 -18.05
CA PRO A 290 -6.03 12.41 -19.25
C PRO A 290 -5.58 11.24 -20.15
N PHE A 291 -4.56 10.45 -19.75
CA PHE A 291 -3.97 9.40 -20.59
C PHE A 291 -4.37 7.95 -20.23
N ALA A 292 -5.24 7.75 -19.22
CA ALA A 292 -5.59 6.41 -18.72
C ALA A 292 -6.99 5.90 -19.10
N ASN A 293 -7.76 6.66 -19.90
CA ASN A 293 -9.20 6.37 -20.11
C ASN A 293 -9.49 5.21 -21.08
N SER A 294 -8.51 4.67 -21.80
CA SER A 294 -8.72 3.56 -22.75
C SER A 294 -8.63 2.16 -22.11
N MET A 295 -8.31 2.05 -20.81
CA MET A 295 -7.93 0.76 -20.18
C MET A 295 -8.59 0.52 -18.81
N ARG A 296 -9.53 1.36 -18.36
CA ARG A 296 -10.23 1.11 -17.09
C ARG A 296 -11.31 0.04 -17.30
N PRO A 297 -11.30 -1.08 -16.54
CA PRO A 297 -12.32 -2.10 -16.63
C PRO A 297 -13.70 -1.51 -16.32
N SER A 298 -14.73 -1.90 -17.07
CA SER A 298 -16.10 -1.52 -16.71
C SER A 298 -16.53 -2.31 -15.48
N VAL A 299 -16.73 -1.63 -14.36
CA VAL A 299 -17.22 -2.22 -13.11
C VAL A 299 -18.71 -1.93 -12.98
N VAL A 300 -19.52 -2.97 -12.83
CA VAL A 300 -20.98 -2.86 -12.67
C VAL A 300 -21.38 -3.59 -11.40
N SER A 301 -22.11 -2.90 -10.53
CA SER A 301 -22.72 -3.49 -9.33
C SER A 301 -24.04 -4.19 -9.68
N HIS A 302 -24.26 -5.37 -9.10
CA HIS A 302 -25.47 -6.18 -9.32
C HIS A 302 -26.39 -6.22 -8.10
N SER A 303 -26.09 -5.46 -7.05
CA SER A 303 -26.91 -5.43 -5.83
C SER A 303 -27.07 -4.02 -5.29
N LYS A 304 -28.15 -3.82 -4.52
CA LYS A 304 -28.43 -2.52 -3.88
C LYS A 304 -27.36 -2.08 -2.87
N ASN A 305 -26.57 -3.03 -2.38
CA ASN A 305 -25.56 -2.82 -1.35
C ASN A 305 -24.13 -2.90 -1.89
N ASP A 306 -23.95 -2.95 -3.22
CA ASP A 306 -22.65 -3.11 -3.89
C ASP A 306 -21.82 -4.30 -3.40
N ASP A 307 -22.50 -5.35 -2.95
CA ASP A 307 -21.86 -6.57 -2.40
C ASP A 307 -21.42 -7.58 -3.48
N ILE A 308 -21.84 -7.37 -4.73
CA ILE A 308 -21.43 -8.15 -5.91
C ILE A 308 -21.11 -7.22 -7.06
N LEU A 309 -19.87 -7.32 -7.53
CA LEU A 309 -19.35 -6.52 -8.62
C LEU A 309 -19.01 -7.43 -9.80
N SER A 310 -19.39 -7.02 -11.00
CA SER A 310 -18.92 -7.62 -12.25
C SER A 310 -17.92 -6.70 -12.94
N ILE A 311 -16.87 -7.28 -13.49
CA ILE A 311 -15.75 -6.56 -14.11
C ILE A 311 -15.52 -7.19 -15.48
N ARG A 312 -15.67 -6.39 -16.54
CA ARG A 312 -15.52 -6.87 -17.93
C ARG A 312 -14.17 -6.43 -18.46
N ILE A 313 -13.41 -7.39 -18.96
CA ILE A 313 -12.06 -7.17 -19.46
C ILE A 313 -11.95 -7.75 -20.86
N ARG A 314 -11.62 -6.88 -21.81
CA ARG A 314 -11.31 -7.23 -23.19
C ARG A 314 -9.89 -6.79 -23.50
N ARG A 315 -9.12 -7.65 -24.18
CA ARG A 315 -7.75 -7.35 -24.62
C ARG A 315 -7.47 -8.03 -25.95
N GLY A 316 -6.72 -7.36 -26.83
CA GLY A 316 -6.49 -7.81 -28.20
C GLY A 316 -7.71 -7.56 -29.09
N GLY A 317 -7.50 -7.41 -30.39
CA GLY A 317 -8.54 -6.93 -31.32
C GLY A 317 -8.95 -5.47 -31.06
N VAL A 318 -10.09 -5.08 -31.63
CA VAL A 318 -10.71 -3.77 -31.39
C VAL A 318 -11.59 -3.86 -30.15
N ASP A 319 -11.13 -3.23 -29.08
CA ASP A 319 -11.61 -3.38 -27.71
C ASP A 319 -12.85 -2.52 -27.34
N HIS A 320 -13.27 -1.58 -28.20
CA HIS A 320 -14.34 -0.62 -27.91
C HIS A 320 -15.50 -0.68 -28.92
N GLY A 321 -16.72 -0.51 -28.43
CA GLY A 321 -17.91 -0.22 -29.26
C GLY A 321 -18.42 -1.36 -30.14
N GLN A 322 -17.99 -2.61 -29.91
CA GLN A 322 -18.31 -3.75 -30.76
C GLN A 322 -18.85 -4.95 -29.96
N SER A 323 -19.72 -5.74 -30.59
CA SER A 323 -20.21 -7.01 -30.04
C SER A 323 -19.07 -8.04 -29.96
N HIS A 324 -19.28 -9.13 -29.22
CA HIS A 324 -18.28 -10.20 -29.13
C HIS A 324 -17.96 -10.79 -30.52
N ASN A 325 -18.97 -11.05 -31.35
CA ASN A 325 -18.77 -11.65 -32.67
C ASN A 325 -18.02 -10.74 -33.64
N GLN A 326 -18.29 -9.43 -33.61
CA GLN A 326 -17.51 -8.46 -34.37
C GLN A 326 -16.06 -8.41 -33.87
N TRP A 327 -15.86 -8.46 -32.55
CA TRP A 327 -14.52 -8.47 -31.96
C TRP A 327 -13.70 -9.69 -32.40
N LEU A 328 -14.29 -10.89 -32.51
CA LEU A 328 -13.60 -12.13 -32.90
C LEU A 328 -12.80 -11.98 -34.20
N SER A 329 -13.36 -11.34 -35.23
CA SER A 329 -12.69 -11.17 -36.52
C SER A 329 -11.55 -10.14 -36.49
N THR A 330 -11.53 -9.27 -35.47
CA THR A 330 -10.49 -8.25 -35.30
C THR A 330 -9.24 -8.78 -34.58
N VAL A 331 -9.34 -9.89 -33.85
CA VAL A 331 -8.24 -10.44 -33.03
C VAL A 331 -7.02 -10.80 -33.88
N SER A 332 -7.22 -11.43 -35.04
CA SER A 332 -6.12 -11.80 -35.95
C SER A 332 -5.41 -10.58 -36.55
N HIS A 333 -6.12 -9.46 -36.69
CA HIS A 333 -5.60 -8.23 -37.31
C HIS A 333 -4.91 -7.30 -36.30
N SER A 334 -5.27 -7.40 -35.03
CA SER A 334 -4.71 -6.56 -33.96
C SER A 334 -4.44 -7.35 -32.68
N PRO A 335 -3.61 -8.41 -32.72
CA PRO A 335 -3.37 -9.25 -31.55
C PRO A 335 -2.63 -8.49 -30.43
N ASN A 336 -2.83 -8.93 -29.19
CA ASN A 336 -2.15 -8.38 -28.02
C ASN A 336 -1.79 -9.51 -27.03
N VAL A 337 -0.94 -9.22 -26.05
CA VAL A 337 -0.54 -10.18 -25.03
C VAL A 337 -1.70 -10.51 -24.09
N ILE A 338 -2.07 -11.79 -24.05
CA ILE A 338 -3.19 -12.27 -23.21
C ILE A 338 -2.72 -13.03 -21.97
N SER A 339 -1.53 -13.61 -22.03
CA SER A 339 -0.83 -14.25 -20.90
C SER A 339 0.70 -14.19 -21.11
N MET A 340 1.46 -14.33 -20.02
CA MET A 340 2.93 -14.43 -20.02
C MET A 340 3.37 -15.50 -19.01
N SER A 341 4.50 -16.14 -19.28
CA SER A 341 5.14 -17.10 -18.38
C SER A 341 6.42 -16.51 -17.83
N PHE A 342 6.68 -16.71 -16.53
CA PHE A 342 7.78 -16.06 -15.83
C PHE A 342 8.67 -17.02 -15.05
N VAL A 343 9.92 -16.61 -14.83
CA VAL A 343 10.85 -17.24 -13.87
C VAL A 343 11.36 -16.17 -12.91
N PRO A 344 11.33 -16.38 -11.58
CA PRO A 344 11.88 -15.39 -10.63
C PRO A 344 13.36 -15.12 -10.90
N ILE A 345 13.79 -13.86 -10.97
CA ILE A 345 15.20 -13.55 -11.24
C ILE A 345 16.13 -14.12 -10.15
N ALA A 346 15.62 -14.21 -8.92
CA ALA A 346 16.36 -14.79 -7.80
C ALA A 346 16.63 -16.29 -7.95
N SER A 347 15.82 -17.05 -8.71
CA SER A 347 16.02 -18.51 -8.85
C SER A 347 17.17 -18.88 -9.79
N VAL A 348 17.63 -17.94 -10.61
CA VAL A 348 18.73 -18.10 -11.58
C VAL A 348 20.04 -17.44 -11.12
N LEU A 349 20.10 -17.01 -9.85
CA LEU A 349 21.27 -16.39 -9.21
C LEU A 349 22.07 -17.35 -8.31
N ASN A 350 21.94 -18.67 -8.53
CA ASN A 350 22.66 -19.68 -7.76
C ASN A 350 24.19 -19.43 -7.81
N GLY A 351 24.83 -19.40 -6.65
CA GLY A 351 26.27 -19.15 -6.51
C GLY A 351 26.67 -17.67 -6.54
N VAL A 352 25.75 -16.73 -6.76
CA VAL A 352 26.04 -15.29 -6.70
C VAL A 352 25.95 -14.82 -5.25
N ARG A 353 27.01 -14.16 -4.78
CA ARG A 353 27.08 -13.56 -3.43
C ARG A 353 26.01 -12.49 -3.29
N GLY A 354 25.25 -12.53 -2.20
CA GLY A 354 24.19 -11.54 -1.92
C GLY A 354 22.82 -11.85 -2.54
N SER A 355 22.69 -12.93 -3.32
CA SER A 355 21.42 -13.42 -3.87
C SER A 355 20.31 -13.60 -2.81
N GLY A 356 20.67 -13.97 -1.58
CA GLY A 356 19.73 -14.06 -0.46
C GLY A 356 19.11 -12.72 -0.07
N PHE A 357 19.87 -11.62 -0.09
CA PHE A 357 19.36 -10.27 0.21
C PHE A 357 18.41 -9.79 -0.87
N LEU A 358 18.77 -10.00 -2.15
CA LEU A 358 17.91 -9.66 -3.27
C LEU A 358 16.61 -10.49 -3.26
N SER A 359 16.70 -11.79 -3.00
CA SER A 359 15.51 -12.65 -2.86
C SER A 359 14.60 -12.14 -1.74
N HIS A 360 15.17 -11.77 -0.60
CA HIS A 360 14.40 -11.22 0.51
C HIS A 360 13.73 -9.88 0.15
N ALA A 361 14.45 -8.96 -0.49
CA ALA A 361 13.91 -7.68 -0.93
C ALA A 361 12.78 -7.83 -1.96
N ILE A 362 12.94 -8.71 -2.95
CA ILE A 362 11.90 -9.04 -3.94
C ILE A 362 10.65 -9.62 -3.25
N ASN A 363 10.83 -10.53 -2.29
CA ASN A 363 9.71 -11.11 -1.56
C ASN A 363 8.94 -10.05 -0.74
N LEU A 364 9.65 -9.12 -0.10
CA LEU A 364 9.02 -8.00 0.59
C LEU A 364 8.26 -7.09 -0.41
N TYR A 365 8.89 -6.76 -1.54
CA TYR A 365 8.28 -5.94 -2.58
C TYR A 365 7.01 -6.57 -3.16
N LEU A 366 7.04 -7.86 -3.52
CA LEU A 366 5.88 -8.57 -4.06
C LEU A 366 4.75 -8.75 -3.04
N ARG A 367 5.10 -8.90 -1.75
CA ARG A 367 4.13 -9.07 -0.67
C ARG A 367 3.43 -7.77 -0.31
N TYR A 368 4.17 -6.66 -0.22
CA TYR A 368 3.64 -5.39 0.27
C TYR A 368 3.30 -4.39 -0.82
N LYS A 369 3.92 -4.52 -1.99
CA LYS A 369 3.73 -3.68 -3.18
C LYS A 369 3.74 -2.18 -2.86
N PRO A 370 4.76 -1.67 -2.14
CA PRO A 370 4.93 -0.23 -2.05
C PRO A 370 5.10 0.36 -3.46
N PRO A 371 4.75 1.63 -3.69
CA PRO A 371 5.14 2.33 -4.92
C PRO A 371 6.64 2.16 -5.18
N ILE A 372 7.04 2.00 -6.44
CA ILE A 372 8.44 1.70 -6.79
C ILE A 372 9.37 2.84 -6.36
N GLU A 373 8.86 4.08 -6.38
CA GLU A 373 9.55 5.30 -5.96
C GLU A 373 9.79 5.33 -4.44
N GLU A 374 8.98 4.63 -3.66
CA GLU A 374 9.09 4.54 -2.19
C GLU A 374 9.80 3.25 -1.73
N LEU A 375 10.24 2.39 -2.66
CA LEU A 375 10.81 1.09 -2.33
C LEU A 375 12.08 1.20 -1.49
N LEU A 376 12.96 2.17 -1.78
CA LEU A 376 14.17 2.43 -0.99
C LEU A 376 13.81 2.68 0.48
N GLN A 377 12.93 3.64 0.73
CA GLN A 377 12.53 4.04 2.08
C GLN A 377 11.78 2.90 2.80
N PHE A 378 10.98 2.15 2.06
CA PHE A 378 10.34 0.96 2.57
C PHE A 378 11.35 -0.10 3.04
N LEU A 379 12.36 -0.42 2.23
CA LEU A 379 13.39 -1.42 2.55
C LEU A 379 14.26 -1.00 3.74
N GLU A 380 14.57 0.29 3.88
CA GLU A 380 15.25 0.83 5.06
C GLU A 380 14.49 0.56 6.37
N PHE A 381 13.15 0.50 6.31
CA PHE A 381 12.30 0.22 7.47
C PHE A 381 11.97 -1.26 7.68
N GLN A 382 12.49 -2.15 6.82
CA GLN A 382 12.34 -3.61 6.98
C GLN A 382 13.45 -4.26 7.82
N LEU A 383 14.16 -3.44 8.59
CA LEU A 383 15.09 -3.90 9.60
C LEU A 383 14.36 -4.64 10.74
N PRO A 384 15.04 -5.55 11.47
CA PRO A 384 14.49 -6.17 12.66
C PRO A 384 13.98 -5.12 13.66
N ARG A 385 12.81 -5.37 14.24
CA ARG A 385 12.20 -4.51 15.27
C ARG A 385 12.40 -5.14 16.64
N GLN A 386 12.80 -4.33 17.61
CA GLN A 386 12.99 -4.78 18.98
C GLN A 386 12.26 -3.86 19.95
N TRP A 387 11.94 -4.38 21.14
CA TRP A 387 11.33 -3.61 22.21
C TRP A 387 12.40 -3.15 23.19
N ALA A 388 12.35 -1.87 23.57
CA ALA A 388 13.04 -1.32 24.72
C ALA A 388 12.03 -1.10 25.86
N PRO A 389 12.32 -1.55 27.10
CA PRO A 389 13.42 -2.46 27.46
C PRO A 389 13.23 -3.86 26.85
N VAL A 390 14.34 -4.55 26.55
CA VAL A 390 14.33 -5.93 26.07
C VAL A 390 13.87 -6.84 27.21
N TYR A 391 13.08 -7.87 26.91
CA TYR A 391 12.50 -8.77 27.93
C TYR A 391 13.57 -9.44 28.83
N GLY A 392 14.80 -9.60 28.33
CA GLY A 392 15.95 -10.13 29.09
C GLY A 392 16.61 -9.13 30.05
N ASP A 393 16.42 -7.83 29.85
CA ASP A 393 17.01 -6.76 30.66
C ASP A 393 16.10 -6.33 31.82
N LEU A 394 14.84 -6.79 31.82
CA LEU A 394 13.96 -6.64 32.96
C LEU A 394 14.53 -7.48 34.11
N PRO A 395 14.89 -6.89 35.26
CA PRO A 395 15.44 -7.65 36.36
C PRO A 395 14.37 -8.63 36.87
N LEU A 396 14.45 -9.89 36.43
CA LEU A 396 13.73 -11.02 37.00
C LEU A 396 14.23 -11.33 38.43
N GLY A 397 15.36 -10.72 38.83
CA GLY A 397 15.97 -10.78 40.14
C GLY A 397 15.50 -9.70 41.11
N HIS A 398 15.55 -10.01 42.41
CA HIS A 398 15.21 -9.11 43.51
C HIS A 398 15.93 -7.76 43.40
N ARG A 399 15.21 -6.67 43.11
CA ARG A 399 15.73 -5.30 43.28
C ARG A 399 16.13 -5.11 44.75
N ARG A 400 17.44 -5.10 45.02
CA ARG A 400 18.03 -4.90 46.37
C ARG A 400 17.97 -3.44 46.86
N LYS A 401 17.47 -2.49 46.08
CA LYS A 401 17.16 -1.11 46.53
C LYS A 401 15.67 -0.84 46.37
N LYS A 402 15.00 -0.60 47.49
CA LYS A 402 13.58 -0.25 47.61
C LYS A 402 13.35 1.17 47.05
N GLN A 403 13.40 1.35 45.74
CA GLN A 403 12.91 2.59 45.12
C GLN A 403 11.41 2.71 45.43
N VAL A 404 11.00 3.83 46.01
CA VAL A 404 9.59 4.12 46.32
C VAL A 404 8.89 4.47 45.01
N SER A 405 8.41 3.47 44.29
CA SER A 405 7.64 3.70 43.07
C SER A 405 6.32 4.39 43.42
N PRO A 406 5.96 5.49 42.74
CA PRO A 406 4.68 6.14 42.96
C PRO A 406 3.54 5.18 42.61
N SER A 407 2.44 5.24 43.36
CA SER A 407 1.30 4.36 43.15
C SER A 407 0.01 5.14 42.92
N LEU A 408 -0.77 4.68 41.95
CA LEU A 408 -2.13 5.12 41.68
C LEU A 408 -3.12 4.16 42.33
N GLN A 409 -4.22 4.71 42.85
CA GLN A 409 -5.30 3.96 43.46
C GLN A 409 -6.62 4.44 42.85
N PHE A 410 -7.49 3.47 42.51
CA PHE A 410 -8.73 3.71 41.77
C PHE A 410 -10.01 3.42 42.57
N THR A 411 -9.89 2.84 43.78
CA THR A 411 -10.97 2.65 44.76
C THR A 411 -10.42 2.73 46.20
N PHE A 412 -11.25 3.09 47.18
CA PHE A 412 -10.84 3.40 48.56
C PHE A 412 -10.01 2.29 49.24
N MET A 413 -10.31 1.02 48.98
CA MET A 413 -9.54 -0.15 49.45
C MET A 413 -9.07 -1.06 48.29
N GLY A 414 -8.90 -0.47 47.10
CA GLY A 414 -8.53 -1.20 45.88
C GLY A 414 -7.06 -1.58 45.76
N PRO A 415 -6.73 -2.38 44.73
CA PRO A 415 -5.36 -2.64 44.36
C PRO A 415 -4.65 -1.34 43.94
N LYS A 416 -3.37 -1.24 44.25
CA LYS A 416 -2.51 -0.12 43.85
C LYS A 416 -1.78 -0.47 42.56
N LEU A 417 -1.80 0.44 41.60
CA LEU A 417 -0.98 0.39 40.40
C LEU A 417 0.31 1.15 40.69
N TYR A 418 1.44 0.46 40.82
CA TYR A 418 2.74 1.11 40.89
C TYR A 418 3.12 1.61 39.49
N VAL A 419 3.84 2.72 39.41
CA VAL A 419 4.27 3.31 38.14
C VAL A 419 5.78 3.25 38.07
N ASN A 420 6.30 2.62 37.03
CA ASN A 420 7.72 2.63 36.71
C ASN A 420 8.04 3.96 36.02
N THR A 421 8.85 4.79 36.68
CA THR A 421 9.28 6.12 36.18
C THR A 421 10.63 6.07 35.49
N ALA A 422 11.19 4.88 35.24
CA ALA A 422 12.43 4.75 34.49
C ALA A 422 12.24 5.27 33.06
N LYS A 423 13.23 6.04 32.58
CA LYS A 423 13.25 6.53 31.20
C LYS A 423 13.66 5.40 30.27
N VAL A 424 12.79 5.11 29.31
CA VAL A 424 13.05 4.17 28.22
C VAL A 424 13.62 4.95 27.05
N ASP A 425 14.73 4.46 26.51
CA ASP A 425 15.50 5.09 25.45
C ASP A 425 15.68 4.07 24.32
N SER A 426 15.47 4.50 23.07
CA SER A 426 15.74 3.70 21.88
C SER A 426 17.17 3.83 21.34
N GLU A 427 18.05 4.55 22.05
CA GLU A 427 19.44 4.81 21.67
C GLU A 427 19.53 5.54 20.31
N ASN A 428 18.73 6.60 20.14
CA ASN A 428 18.61 7.36 18.90
C ASN A 428 18.23 6.47 17.70
N ARG A 429 17.22 5.62 17.89
CA ARG A 429 16.66 4.79 16.81
C ARG A 429 15.18 5.10 16.60
N PRO A 430 14.69 5.07 15.35
CA PRO A 430 13.31 5.39 15.07
C PRO A 430 12.36 4.44 15.79
N VAL A 431 11.45 5.01 16.56
CA VAL A 431 10.38 4.27 17.23
C VAL A 431 9.24 4.04 16.23
N THR A 432 8.81 2.80 16.07
CA THR A 432 7.72 2.37 15.18
C THR A 432 6.46 1.96 15.94
N GLY A 433 6.51 1.97 17.28
CA GLY A 433 5.35 1.65 18.11
C GLY A 433 5.60 1.86 19.60
N ILE A 434 4.50 1.93 20.35
CA ILE A 434 4.50 2.12 21.80
C ILE A 434 3.46 1.20 22.43
N ARG A 435 3.76 0.61 23.59
CA ARG A 435 2.77 -0.12 24.38
C ARG A 435 2.86 0.20 25.86
N LEU A 436 1.72 0.10 26.53
CA LEU A 436 1.67 0.01 27.99
C LEU A 436 1.90 -1.45 28.40
N TYR A 437 2.70 -1.67 29.43
CA TYR A 437 3.05 -3.00 29.90
C TYR A 437 2.89 -3.09 31.43
N LEU A 438 2.50 -4.27 31.92
CA LEU A 438 2.34 -4.54 33.35
C LEU A 438 3.47 -5.47 33.82
N GLU A 439 4.51 -4.88 34.40
CA GLU A 439 5.70 -5.56 34.89
C GLU A 439 5.50 -6.22 36.27
N GLY A 440 6.43 -7.12 36.60
CA GLY A 440 6.50 -7.79 37.90
C GLY A 440 5.63 -9.03 38.01
N LYS A 441 5.94 -9.89 39.00
CA LYS A 441 5.23 -11.17 39.22
C LYS A 441 3.73 -11.02 39.47
N LYS A 442 3.29 -9.85 39.96
CA LYS A 442 1.89 -9.53 40.23
C LYS A 442 1.24 -8.70 39.10
N SER A 443 2.00 -8.34 38.07
CA SER A 443 1.58 -7.45 36.98
C SER A 443 0.91 -6.16 37.51
N ASP A 444 1.52 -5.57 38.53
CA ASP A 444 1.03 -4.40 39.25
C ASP A 444 1.89 -3.14 39.05
N HIS A 445 2.92 -3.22 38.19
CA HIS A 445 3.78 -2.11 37.82
C HIS A 445 3.49 -1.69 36.38
N LEU A 446 2.95 -0.49 36.20
CA LEU A 446 2.77 0.13 34.89
C LEU A 446 4.11 0.62 34.34
N ALA A 447 4.47 0.14 33.16
CA ALA A 447 5.64 0.55 32.40
C ALA A 447 5.24 0.92 30.95
N ILE A 448 6.10 1.68 30.28
CA ILE A 448 5.99 2.02 28.87
C ILE A 448 7.11 1.32 28.13
N HIS A 449 6.82 0.73 26.97
CA HIS A 449 7.83 0.10 26.12
C HIS A 449 7.77 0.73 24.73
N LEU A 450 8.94 0.89 24.11
CA LEU A 450 9.10 1.46 22.78
C LEU A 450 9.56 0.36 21.82
N GLN A 451 8.85 0.17 20.72
CA GLN A 451 9.32 -0.66 19.62
C GLN A 451 10.14 0.22 18.70
N HIS A 452 11.36 -0.18 18.39
CA HIS A 452 12.24 0.59 17.53
C HIS A 452 13.03 -0.33 16.58
N LEU A 453 13.61 0.27 15.54
CA LEU A 453 14.47 -0.44 14.61
C LEU A 453 15.78 -0.88 15.29
N SER A 454 16.31 -2.03 14.89
CA SER A 454 17.57 -2.59 15.39
C SER A 454 18.82 -1.88 14.87
N THR A 455 18.68 -1.00 13.88
CA THR A 455 19.74 -0.13 13.36
C THR A 455 19.09 1.16 12.87
N LEU A 456 19.86 2.25 12.84
CA LEU A 456 19.42 3.53 12.27
C LEU A 456 19.47 3.44 10.73
N PRO A 457 18.38 3.75 10.01
CA PRO A 457 18.42 3.91 8.55
C PRO A 457 19.46 4.93 8.10
N ASN A 458 20.15 4.66 6.99
CA ASN A 458 21.22 5.53 6.49
C ASN A 458 20.71 6.91 6.07
N SER A 459 19.46 6.99 5.61
CA SER A 459 18.80 8.25 5.26
C SER A 459 18.53 9.19 6.45
N LEU A 460 18.56 8.68 7.68
CA LEU A 460 18.20 9.43 8.89
C LEU A 460 19.45 9.80 9.69
N GLN A 461 19.72 11.10 9.79
CA GLN A 461 20.71 11.64 10.73
C GLN A 461 19.98 12.21 11.95
N LEU A 462 20.07 11.48 13.07
CA LEU A 462 19.45 11.88 14.32
C LEU A 462 20.45 12.61 15.22
N SER A 463 20.06 13.80 15.66
CA SER A 463 20.72 14.50 16.75
C SER A 463 19.78 14.57 17.94
N ASP A 464 20.34 14.38 19.13
CA ASP A 464 19.57 14.58 20.35
C ASP A 464 19.24 16.07 20.49
N ASP A 465 17.95 16.38 20.59
CA ASP A 465 17.53 17.74 20.86
C ASP A 465 17.76 18.05 22.34
N LEU A 466 18.90 18.66 22.63
CA LEU A 466 19.26 19.11 23.97
C LEU A 466 18.38 20.28 24.46
N SER A 467 17.51 20.82 23.60
CA SER A 467 16.62 21.94 23.94
C SER A 467 15.26 21.51 24.49
N CYS A 468 14.89 20.23 24.36
CA CYS A 468 13.63 19.69 24.88
C CYS A 468 13.71 19.40 26.39
N GLU A 469 14.01 20.43 27.17
CA GLU A 469 13.57 20.46 28.57
C GLU A 469 12.04 20.42 28.57
N PRO A 470 11.38 19.60 29.42
CA PRO A 470 9.93 19.55 29.47
C PRO A 470 9.43 20.94 29.84
N ILE A 471 8.93 21.68 28.85
CA ILE A 471 8.29 22.97 29.07
C ILE A 471 7.23 22.75 30.15
N GLU A 472 7.42 23.38 31.30
CA GLU A 472 6.48 23.40 32.42
C GLU A 472 5.27 24.28 32.05
N GLU A 473 4.69 24.07 30.87
CA GLU A 473 3.46 24.72 30.51
C GLU A 473 2.37 24.21 31.46
N PRO A 474 1.61 25.12 32.10
CA PRO A 474 0.54 24.72 33.01
C PRO A 474 -0.54 24.03 32.20
N VAL A 475 -0.48 22.70 32.14
CA VAL A 475 -1.51 21.87 31.50
C VAL A 475 -2.85 22.22 32.12
N GLU A 476 -3.79 22.71 31.30
CA GLU A 476 -5.12 23.08 31.73
C GLU A 476 -5.79 21.93 32.48
N ARG A 477 -6.51 22.23 33.58
CA ARG A 477 -7.24 21.20 34.37
C ARG A 477 -8.23 20.39 33.52
N GLY A 478 -8.61 20.89 32.34
CA GLY A 478 -9.47 20.20 31.38
C GLY A 478 -8.91 18.89 30.82
N TYR A 479 -7.60 18.63 30.94
CA TYR A 479 -6.97 17.39 30.48
C TYR A 479 -6.84 16.32 31.56
N PHE A 480 -7.36 16.55 32.79
CA PHE A 480 -7.27 15.56 33.87
C PHE A 480 -8.53 14.70 33.93
N GLU A 481 -8.43 13.48 33.41
CA GLU A 481 -9.54 12.54 33.39
C GLU A 481 -9.43 11.49 34.51
N PRO A 482 -10.50 11.26 35.30
CA PRO A 482 -10.51 10.19 36.29
C PRO A 482 -10.60 8.83 35.61
N VAL A 483 -9.80 7.85 36.06
CA VAL A 483 -9.85 6.49 35.48
C VAL A 483 -11.16 5.78 35.82
N LYS A 484 -11.73 6.00 37.00
CA LYS A 484 -13.01 5.36 37.40
C LYS A 484 -13.94 6.33 38.11
N TRP A 485 -13.48 6.96 39.19
CA TRP A 485 -14.27 7.95 39.95
C TRP A 485 -13.46 9.25 40.12
N SER A 486 -14.17 10.38 40.20
CA SER A 486 -13.61 11.74 40.26
C SER A 486 -12.77 12.05 41.51
N ILE A 487 -12.86 11.21 42.54
CA ILE A 487 -12.14 11.34 43.82
C ILE A 487 -10.80 10.58 43.87
N PHE A 488 -10.52 9.72 42.87
CA PHE A 488 -9.32 8.87 42.86
C PHE A 488 -8.26 9.39 41.88
N SER A 489 -7.28 8.56 41.54
CA SER A 489 -6.17 8.96 40.67
C SER A 489 -6.66 9.33 39.25
N HIS A 490 -6.07 10.38 38.68
CA HIS A 490 -6.39 10.89 37.34
C HIS A 490 -5.25 10.59 36.36
N VAL A 491 -5.56 10.71 35.07
CA VAL A 491 -4.60 10.60 33.97
C VAL A 491 -4.65 11.90 33.19
N CYS A 492 -3.47 12.43 32.85
CA CYS A 492 -3.35 13.56 31.94
C CYS A 492 -3.52 13.06 30.50
N THR A 493 -4.56 13.56 29.81
CA THR A 493 -4.89 13.20 28.43
C THR A 493 -4.40 14.22 27.39
N ALA A 494 -3.60 15.19 27.84
CA ALA A 494 -2.95 16.16 26.96
C ALA A 494 -2.04 15.46 25.93
N PRO A 495 -2.11 15.83 24.64
CA PRO A 495 -1.23 15.27 23.63
C PRO A 495 0.21 15.70 23.85
N VAL A 496 1.13 14.74 23.86
CA VAL A 496 2.58 15.00 23.91
C VAL A 496 3.11 14.85 22.49
N GLN A 497 3.46 15.97 21.89
CA GLN A 497 4.04 16.08 20.55
C GLN A 497 5.03 17.24 20.53
N TYR A 498 6.00 17.21 19.62
CA TYR A 498 6.93 18.31 19.44
C TYR A 498 6.20 19.52 18.85
N ASN A 499 6.24 20.67 19.55
CA ASN A 499 5.63 21.93 19.14
C ASN A 499 6.70 23.03 19.22
N GLU A 500 7.64 23.10 18.27
CA GLU A 500 8.42 24.32 18.07
C GLU A 500 8.02 24.98 16.77
N THR A 501 7.54 26.22 16.88
CA THR A 501 7.34 27.17 15.77
C THR A 501 8.68 27.81 15.39
N ARG A 502 9.70 26.99 15.09
CA ARG A 502 10.96 27.48 14.53
C ARG A 502 10.95 27.28 13.02
N ILE A 503 11.51 28.27 12.34
CA ILE A 503 11.45 28.54 10.89
C ILE A 503 12.31 27.53 10.08
N ASP A 504 12.75 26.43 10.69
CA ASP A 504 13.62 25.43 10.07
C ASP A 504 12.89 24.06 10.07
N ASP A 505 12.52 23.59 8.87
CA ASP A 505 11.55 22.53 8.56
C ASP A 505 11.97 21.08 8.96
N SER A 506 12.83 20.92 9.96
CA SER A 506 13.33 19.62 10.42
C SER A 506 12.29 18.84 11.24
N ALA A 507 12.17 17.54 10.98
CA ALA A 507 11.22 16.66 11.65
C ALA A 507 11.77 16.13 12.97
N SER A 508 10.98 16.21 14.05
CA SER A 508 11.29 15.60 15.34
C SER A 508 10.55 14.29 15.53
N ILE A 509 11.27 13.23 15.88
CA ILE A 509 10.71 11.90 16.16
C ILE A 509 10.88 11.50 17.62
N VAL A 510 10.02 10.62 18.12
CA VAL A 510 10.11 10.09 19.48
C VAL A 510 11.22 9.03 19.55
N THR A 511 12.13 9.20 20.49
CA THR A 511 13.20 8.23 20.81
C THR A 511 13.17 7.79 22.28
N LYS A 512 12.56 8.59 23.15
CA LYS A 512 12.49 8.33 24.59
C LYS A 512 11.07 8.46 25.12
N ALA A 513 10.73 7.71 26.17
CA ALA A 513 9.46 7.84 26.85
C ALA A 513 9.55 7.43 28.33
N TRP A 514 8.76 8.09 29.18
CA TRP A 514 8.66 7.76 30.61
C TRP A 514 7.35 8.25 31.22
N PHE A 515 7.07 7.77 32.43
CA PHE A 515 5.97 8.26 33.24
C PHE A 515 6.43 9.18 34.35
N GLU A 516 5.57 10.13 34.67
CA GLU A 516 5.72 11.03 35.80
C GLU A 516 4.40 11.05 36.59
N VAL A 517 4.47 10.98 37.93
CA VAL A 517 3.28 11.06 38.79
C VAL A 517 3.38 12.31 39.64
N ARG A 518 2.50 13.28 39.41
CA ARG A 518 2.43 14.53 40.20
C ARG A 518 1.24 14.49 41.15
N VAL A 519 1.38 15.17 42.28
CA VAL A 519 0.28 15.42 43.22
C VAL A 519 -0.22 16.84 42.97
N ILE A 520 -1.47 16.96 42.51
CA ILE A 520 -2.12 18.25 42.23
C ILE A 520 -3.32 18.37 43.16
N GLY A 521 -3.19 19.23 44.18
CA GLY A 521 -4.15 19.29 45.29
C GLY A 521 -4.18 17.96 46.05
N MET A 522 -5.35 17.32 46.14
CA MET A 522 -5.53 16.00 46.77
C MET A 522 -5.45 14.82 45.78
N LYS A 523 -5.20 15.09 44.49
CA LYS A 523 -5.27 14.09 43.42
C LYS A 523 -3.86 13.70 42.95
N LYS A 524 -3.63 12.40 42.77
CA LYS A 524 -2.46 11.88 42.05
C LYS A 524 -2.78 11.81 40.56
N VAL A 525 -1.95 12.41 39.72
CA VAL A 525 -2.15 12.48 38.28
C VAL A 525 -0.97 11.82 37.56
N LEU A 526 -1.27 10.88 36.66
CA LEU A 526 -0.30 10.23 35.79
C LEU A 526 -0.06 11.07 34.53
N PHE A 527 1.20 11.37 34.24
CA PHE A 527 1.65 12.06 33.04
C PHE A 527 2.50 11.13 32.18
N LEU A 528 2.29 11.22 30.88
CA LEU A 528 3.21 10.68 29.87
C LEU A 528 4.20 11.78 29.49
N ARG A 529 5.47 11.41 29.37
CA ARG A 529 6.53 12.27 28.84
C ARG A 529 7.24 11.56 27.71
N LEU A 530 7.58 12.32 26.67
CA LEU A 530 8.31 11.85 25.50
C LEU A 530 9.56 12.70 25.35
N GLY A 531 10.65 12.07 24.94
CA GLY A 531 11.86 12.75 24.49
C GLY A 531 11.98 12.58 22.98
N PHE A 532 12.40 13.66 22.33
CA PHE A 532 12.46 13.76 20.88
C PHE A 532 13.91 13.89 20.42
N SER A 533 14.18 13.38 19.23
CA SER A 533 15.42 13.61 18.49
C SER A 533 15.06 14.21 17.13
N THR A 534 15.82 15.22 16.71
CA THR A 534 15.61 15.92 15.44
C THR A 534 16.26 15.15 14.30
N VAL A 535 15.56 15.05 13.17
CA VAL A 535 16.04 14.51 11.90
C VAL A 535 16.38 15.70 11.00
N ALA A 536 17.65 16.07 10.93
CA ALA A 536 18.08 17.26 10.18
C ALA A 536 17.78 17.17 8.67
N SER A 537 17.77 15.97 8.12
CA SER A 537 17.61 15.71 6.68
C SER A 537 16.15 15.47 6.25
N ALA A 538 15.15 15.66 7.12
CA ALA A 538 13.78 15.29 6.78
C ALA A 538 12.70 16.21 7.34
N GLY A 539 11.63 16.41 6.57
CA GLY A 539 10.40 17.07 6.98
C GLY A 539 9.23 16.07 7.18
N ILE A 540 8.17 16.51 7.85
CA ILE A 540 6.97 15.68 8.07
C ILE A 540 6.05 15.77 6.84
N ARG A 541 5.89 14.66 6.11
CA ARG A 541 5.00 14.57 4.93
C ARG A 541 3.53 14.47 5.31
N ARG A 542 3.24 13.55 6.23
CA ARG A 542 1.88 13.15 6.62
C ARG A 542 1.92 12.67 8.05
N SER A 543 0.90 13.03 8.83
CA SER A 543 0.73 12.55 10.21
C SER A 543 -0.68 12.08 10.45
N GLU A 544 -0.83 11.01 11.23
CA GLU A 544 -2.14 10.52 11.65
C GLU A 544 -2.10 9.93 13.07
N TRP A 545 -3.17 10.18 13.82
CA TRP A 545 -3.41 9.54 15.10
C TRP A 545 -4.00 8.16 14.89
N ASP A 546 -3.63 7.22 15.74
CA ASP A 546 -4.21 5.89 15.70
C ASP A 546 -5.66 5.85 16.20
N GLY A 547 -6.51 5.09 15.50
CA GLY A 547 -7.95 4.93 15.76
C GLY A 547 -8.88 5.89 14.98
N PRO A 548 -10.21 5.66 15.00
CA PRO A 548 -11.18 6.50 14.29
C PRO A 548 -11.14 7.94 14.82
N THR A 549 -11.13 8.90 13.90
CA THR A 549 -11.06 10.35 14.14
C THR A 549 -12.38 10.90 14.68
N THR A 550 -12.78 10.51 15.88
CA THR A 550 -13.89 11.14 16.60
C THR A 550 -13.40 11.64 17.96
N SER A 551 -12.63 12.71 17.95
CA SER A 551 -12.45 13.54 19.15
C SER A 551 -13.71 14.38 19.35
N SER A 552 -14.77 13.82 19.93
CA SER A 552 -15.82 14.68 20.47
C SER A 552 -15.27 15.35 21.73
N ARG A 553 -14.97 16.66 21.66
CA ARG A 553 -14.93 17.50 22.86
C ARG A 553 -16.34 17.50 23.42
N LYS A 554 -16.65 16.62 24.37
CA LYS A 554 -17.88 16.72 25.16
C LYS A 554 -17.72 17.87 26.15
N SER A 555 -17.94 19.07 25.64
CA SER A 555 -18.35 20.22 26.44
C SER A 555 -19.85 20.10 26.71
N GLY A 556 -20.27 20.35 27.94
CA GLY A 556 -21.67 20.61 28.28
C GLY A 556 -22.39 19.48 29.01
N LEU A 557 -22.42 19.59 30.34
CA LEU A 557 -23.50 19.07 31.17
C LEU A 557 -24.85 19.60 30.63
N MET A 558 -25.90 18.76 30.69
CA MET A 558 -27.30 18.98 30.24
C MET A 558 -27.73 18.35 28.90
N SER A 559 -27.70 17.01 28.81
CA SER A 559 -28.51 16.27 27.81
C SER A 559 -29.06 14.94 28.36
N MET A 560 -29.20 14.81 29.68
CA MET A 560 -29.62 13.55 30.32
C MET A 560 -31.13 13.45 30.61
N LEU A 561 -31.97 14.22 29.93
CA LEU A 561 -33.42 14.12 30.07
C LEU A 561 -34.07 14.36 28.71
N ILE A 562 -34.37 13.28 27.99
CA ILE A 562 -35.59 13.01 27.21
C ILE A 562 -35.33 11.68 26.46
N SER A 563 -36.34 10.81 26.46
CA SER A 563 -36.47 9.50 25.80
C SER A 563 -36.02 8.25 26.57
N THR A 564 -36.64 8.04 27.74
CA THR A 564 -37.03 6.69 28.15
C THR A 564 -38.36 6.33 27.50
N THR A 565 -38.38 5.42 26.52
CA THR A 565 -39.40 4.35 26.39
C THR A 565 -39.10 3.40 25.20
N PHE A 566 -38.85 2.14 25.57
CA PHE A 566 -39.05 0.87 24.84
C PHE A 566 -38.57 0.72 23.38
N SER A 567 -37.48 -0.04 23.19
CA SER A 567 -37.41 -1.09 22.16
C SER A 567 -36.36 -2.15 22.53
N THR A 568 -36.86 -3.36 22.67
CA THR A 568 -36.21 -4.64 22.91
C THR A 568 -35.31 -5.07 21.75
N GLY A 569 -34.12 -5.57 22.07
CA GLY A 569 -33.37 -6.55 21.25
C GLY A 569 -32.74 -6.05 19.94
N LEU A 570 -31.48 -5.59 20.01
CA LEU A 570 -30.52 -5.83 18.93
C LEU A 570 -29.12 -5.98 19.53
N LEU A 571 -28.60 -7.21 19.54
CA LEU A 571 -27.21 -7.49 19.83
C LEU A 571 -26.37 -6.84 18.74
N THR A 572 -25.64 -5.78 19.07
CA THR A 572 -24.51 -5.32 18.26
C THR A 572 -23.53 -6.48 18.10
N PRO A 573 -23.11 -6.87 16.89
CA PRO A 573 -22.13 -7.92 16.72
C PRO A 573 -20.84 -7.45 17.39
N THR A 574 -20.36 -8.26 18.33
CA THR A 574 -18.98 -8.18 18.81
C THR A 574 -18.09 -8.38 17.60
N GLU A 575 -17.37 -7.34 17.18
CA GLU A 575 -16.29 -7.48 16.20
C GLU A 575 -15.31 -8.53 16.72
N LYS A 576 -15.40 -9.74 16.16
CA LYS A 576 -14.37 -10.76 16.33
C LYS A 576 -13.07 -10.15 15.79
N PRO A 577 -11.93 -10.31 16.48
CA PRO A 577 -10.65 -9.90 15.90
C PRO A 577 -10.49 -10.60 14.56
N ALA A 578 -10.29 -9.83 13.49
CA ALA A 578 -9.97 -10.37 12.18
C ALA A 578 -8.79 -11.34 12.33
N ALA A 579 -8.97 -12.59 11.92
CA ALA A 579 -7.89 -13.55 11.86
C ALA A 579 -6.81 -12.95 10.95
N LYS A 580 -5.66 -12.57 11.53
CA LYS A 580 -4.50 -12.20 10.74
C LYS A 580 -4.19 -13.39 9.85
N VAL A 581 -4.17 -13.17 8.54
CA VAL A 581 -3.74 -14.18 7.57
C VAL A 581 -2.24 -14.38 7.79
N ASP A 582 -1.91 -15.32 8.66
CA ASP A 582 -0.52 -15.62 9.00
C ASP A 582 0.01 -16.67 8.03
N LEU A 583 0.82 -16.23 7.08
CA LEU A 583 1.53 -17.07 6.10
C LEU A 583 3.01 -17.26 6.48
N ASN A 584 3.45 -16.73 7.64
CA ASN A 584 4.82 -16.89 8.12
C ASN A 584 4.90 -17.98 9.18
N SER A 585 5.32 -19.19 8.81
CA SER A 585 5.61 -20.27 9.78
C SER A 585 6.92 -20.07 10.56
N ALA A 586 7.47 -18.86 10.60
CA ALA A 586 8.70 -18.55 11.33
C ALA A 586 8.49 -17.32 12.22
N VAL A 587 8.87 -17.48 13.48
CA VAL A 587 8.74 -16.57 14.63
C VAL A 587 7.47 -16.81 15.44
N TYR A 588 7.68 -17.25 16.69
CA TYR A 588 6.69 -17.41 17.74
C TYR A 588 5.68 -16.24 17.75
N PRO A 589 4.39 -16.46 17.43
CA PRO A 589 3.37 -15.39 17.50
C PRO A 589 2.99 -15.06 18.95
N GLY A 590 3.34 -15.95 19.87
CA GLY A 590 3.22 -15.70 21.29
C GLY A 590 4.41 -14.90 21.78
N GLY A 591 4.16 -13.65 22.14
CA GLY A 591 4.91 -13.04 23.24
C GLY A 591 4.91 -13.95 24.48
N PRO A 592 5.63 -13.59 25.55
CA PRO A 592 5.77 -14.42 26.74
C PRO A 592 4.41 -14.97 27.22
N PRO A 593 4.34 -16.23 27.70
CA PRO A 593 3.10 -16.93 27.95
C PRO A 593 2.14 -16.09 28.80
N LEU A 594 0.91 -15.92 28.32
CA LEU A 594 -0.15 -15.25 29.06
C LEU A 594 -0.39 -16.01 30.38
N PRO A 595 -0.35 -15.33 31.55
CA PRO A 595 -0.55 -16.01 32.82
C PRO A 595 -1.94 -16.65 32.90
N THR A 596 -2.02 -17.81 33.54
CA THR A 596 -3.20 -18.68 33.67
C THR A 596 -4.40 -18.02 34.38
N ARG A 597 -4.23 -16.80 34.91
CA ARG A 597 -5.28 -15.93 35.44
C ARG A 597 -5.07 -14.51 34.89
N ALA A 598 -6.14 -13.92 34.36
CA ALA A 598 -6.13 -12.51 33.95
C ALA A 598 -5.67 -11.63 35.13
N PRO A 599 -4.57 -10.85 34.98
CA PRO A 599 -4.05 -10.06 36.08
C PRO A 599 -5.07 -9.04 36.59
N LYS A 600 -5.20 -8.85 37.91
CA LYS A 600 -6.18 -7.92 38.49
C LYS A 600 -6.11 -6.50 37.94
N MET A 601 -4.93 -6.09 37.45
CA MET A 601 -4.68 -4.74 36.92
C MET A 601 -4.98 -4.58 35.43
N SER A 602 -5.20 -5.66 34.66
CA SER A 602 -5.65 -5.56 33.26
C SER A 602 -7.06 -4.98 33.13
N LEU A 603 -7.82 -4.94 34.23
CA LEU A 603 -9.09 -4.22 34.35
C LEU A 603 -8.92 -2.69 34.25
N PHE A 604 -7.74 -2.15 34.55
CA PHE A 604 -7.47 -0.72 34.59
C PHE A 604 -6.51 -0.25 33.50
N VAL A 605 -5.78 -1.15 32.83
CA VAL A 605 -4.78 -0.81 31.80
C VAL A 605 -5.02 -1.65 30.57
N ASP A 606 -5.11 -1.00 29.42
CA ASP A 606 -5.09 -1.67 28.13
C ASP A 606 -3.64 -1.85 27.66
N THR A 607 -3.22 -3.12 27.53
CA THR A 607 -1.87 -3.50 27.10
C THR A 607 -1.80 -3.79 25.59
N LYS A 608 -2.80 -3.35 24.81
CA LYS A 608 -2.77 -3.45 23.35
C LYS A 608 -1.53 -2.75 22.80
N GLU A 609 -0.79 -3.47 21.95
CA GLU A 609 0.38 -2.91 21.27
C GLU A 609 -0.06 -1.97 20.15
N MET A 610 0.42 -0.73 20.20
CA MET A 610 0.21 0.25 19.15
C MET A 610 1.48 0.25 18.31
N VAL A 611 1.47 -0.48 17.20
CA VAL A 611 2.61 -0.64 16.31
C VAL A 611 2.17 -0.42 14.87
N ARG A 612 3.07 0.11 14.04
CA ARG A 612 2.93 0.10 12.59
C ARG A 612 4.13 -0.54 11.94
N GLY A 613 3.87 -1.29 10.88
CA GLY A 613 4.89 -2.03 10.15
C GLY A 613 4.60 -2.11 8.66
N PRO A 614 5.16 -3.09 7.93
CA PRO A 614 5.02 -3.18 6.47
C PRO A 614 3.59 -3.44 6.00
N GLU A 615 2.75 -4.03 6.87
CA GLU A 615 1.33 -4.25 6.63
C GLU A 615 0.54 -2.92 6.56
N ASP A 616 1.06 -1.87 7.20
CA ASP A 616 0.48 -0.53 7.25
C ASP A 616 1.13 0.34 6.18
N LEU A 617 0.57 0.34 4.97
CA LEU A 617 1.10 1.13 3.85
C LEU A 617 1.29 2.61 4.25
N PRO A 618 2.44 3.22 3.89
CA PRO A 618 3.47 2.69 2.98
C PRO A 618 4.58 1.86 3.65
N GLY A 619 4.49 1.57 4.96
CA GLY A 619 5.35 0.60 5.64
C GLY A 619 6.57 1.15 6.39
N TYR A 620 6.77 2.48 6.38
CA TYR A 620 7.91 3.17 7.01
C TYR A 620 7.46 4.25 8.00
N TRP A 621 6.58 3.87 8.92
CA TRP A 621 6.02 4.80 9.92
C TRP A 621 6.96 5.04 11.09
N VAL A 622 7.08 6.30 11.51
CA VAL A 622 7.76 6.71 12.75
C VAL A 622 6.77 7.33 13.73
N VAL A 623 7.06 7.21 15.02
CA VAL A 623 6.26 7.83 16.07
C VAL A 623 6.75 9.26 16.31
N THR A 624 5.82 10.22 16.24
CA THR A 624 6.10 11.67 16.46
C THR A 624 5.33 12.26 17.63
N GLY A 625 4.50 11.46 18.29
CA GLY A 625 3.77 11.87 19.47
C GLY A 625 2.92 10.75 20.04
N ALA A 626 2.45 10.95 21.26
CA ALA A 626 1.54 10.02 21.93
C ALA A 626 0.74 10.74 23.01
N LYS A 627 -0.35 10.12 23.43
CA LYS A 627 -1.18 10.60 24.54
C LYS A 627 -1.82 9.45 25.29
N LEU A 628 -2.08 9.68 26.58
CA LEU A 628 -2.91 8.76 27.36
C LEU A 628 -4.39 9.10 27.14
N CYS A 629 -5.24 8.09 27.24
CA CYS A 629 -6.70 8.23 27.16
C CYS A 629 -7.36 7.32 28.20
N VAL A 630 -8.54 7.71 28.69
CA VAL A 630 -9.37 6.85 29.54
C VAL A 630 -10.59 6.40 28.74
N GLU A 631 -10.68 5.11 28.41
CA GLU A 631 -11.80 4.55 27.64
C GLU A 631 -12.36 3.32 28.32
N GLY A 632 -13.62 3.40 28.77
CA GLY A 632 -14.29 2.30 29.47
C GLY A 632 -13.63 1.98 30.82
N GLY A 633 -13.12 3.00 31.52
CA GLY A 633 -12.46 2.86 32.81
C GLY A 633 -11.02 2.31 32.77
N ARG A 634 -10.43 2.22 31.57
CA ARG A 634 -9.08 1.72 31.32
C ARG A 634 -8.18 2.82 30.77
N ILE A 635 -6.94 2.87 31.28
CA ILE A 635 -5.85 3.68 30.76
C ILE A 635 -5.37 3.04 29.45
N ARG A 636 -5.37 3.82 28.38
CA ARG A 636 -4.87 3.43 27.06
C ARG A 636 -3.87 4.45 26.54
N ILE A 637 -3.07 4.05 25.56
CA ILE A 637 -2.20 4.95 24.82
C ILE A 637 -2.68 5.08 23.38
N LYS A 638 -2.71 6.31 22.86
CA LYS A 638 -2.87 6.60 21.43
C LYS A 638 -1.58 7.18 20.91
N VAL A 639 -1.16 6.73 19.74
CA VAL A 639 0.11 7.09 19.12
C VAL A 639 -0.16 7.91 17.87
N LYS A 640 0.67 8.92 17.64
CA LYS A 640 0.70 9.70 16.41
C LYS A 640 1.85 9.18 15.57
N TYR A 641 1.52 8.70 14.37
CA TYR A 641 2.48 8.21 13.40
C TYR A 641 2.66 9.24 12.29
N SER A 642 3.88 9.37 11.81
CA SER A 642 4.20 10.24 10.69
C SER A 642 5.05 9.53 9.65
N LEU A 643 4.96 10.04 8.42
CA LEU A 643 5.85 9.72 7.31
C LEU A 643 6.81 10.89 7.14
N LEU A 644 8.09 10.56 6.97
CA LEU A 644 9.15 11.55 6.76
C LEU A 644 9.43 11.68 5.26
N THR A 645 9.63 12.91 4.78
CA THR A 645 10.20 13.20 3.45
C THR A 645 11.63 13.64 3.66
N ILE A 646 12.58 12.95 3.02
CA ILE A 646 13.98 13.37 3.05
C ILE A 646 14.12 14.58 2.11
N MET A 647 14.69 15.67 2.63
CA MET A 647 14.95 16.88 1.86
C MET A 647 16.34 16.72 1.22
N SER A 648 16.42 16.74 -0.11
CA SER A 648 17.71 16.73 -0.81
C SER A 648 18.37 18.11 -0.67
N GLU A 649 19.70 18.19 -0.66
CA GLU A 649 20.46 19.45 -0.56
C GLU A 649 20.07 20.47 -1.65
N ASP A 650 19.58 20.03 -2.82
CA ASP A 650 19.08 20.90 -3.90
C ASP A 650 17.81 21.69 -3.54
N SER A 651 17.10 21.27 -2.49
CA SER A 651 15.85 21.88 -2.00
C SER A 651 16.11 23.00 -0.99
N LEU A 652 17.30 23.02 -0.37
CA LEU A 652 17.73 23.98 0.65
C LEU A 652 18.24 25.29 0.04
N PHE A 653 18.39 25.36 -1.29
CA PHE A 653 18.92 26.52 -2.02
C PHE A 653 17.91 27.19 -2.98
N MET A 654 16.60 26.91 -2.87
CA MET A 654 15.56 27.66 -3.60
C MET A 654 14.86 28.71 -2.74
#